data_AF-A0AAV0BHI7-F1
#
_entry.id   AF-A0AAV0BHI7-F1
#
_cell.length_a   1.000
_cell.length_b   1.000
_cell.length_c   1.000
_cell.angle_alpha   90.00
_cell.angle_beta   90.00
_cell.angle_gamma   90.00
#
_symmetry.space_group_name_H-M   'P 1'
#
loop_
_entity.id
_entity.type
_entity.pdbx_description
1 polymer ?
#
loop_
_entity_poly.entity_id
_entity_poly.type
_entity_poly.pdbx_seq_one_letter_code
_entity_poly.pdbx_strand_id
1 'polypeptide(L)'
;MRSVSNSLPLGRIEYSNRDDDQVDEDLEDLRLLHSNDQNQDINQQSTAINLSSEAKGSRNVDDCVIDYSEIPNNSNAATTNRNFNRHDDDDDDYKDDDDDEDIAYKDLDVSAEQLPQPTVQKSSRPSIHHQQPRHAKRVLLIGGATLVGLAYLIMFTATKGTRYDHSVKMNVILMISDGFGPASETFAREFVQKLRTMPPSERKKFDDRWSFFDDKGNLNSTLVAYDKLYGGGLPLDPLLIGSSRTRSSNSLITDSAAGATAFSCALKTYNGAIGVEPKEQKPCGTVLEAAKHRGYLTGLVATSRITHATPASFYAHVIDRDMETKIAKFLIGDGPLGRSVDLAFGGGRRFFTSKNATLITTMPASKTTKRRGPSDTNDDEKNEDLLEVARDRFKFDVLMSNKEFEDRWKGGSQTGGAQIKVPVLGLFNDDHMKFEIDRFNVINDTEKEPSLRNMSLAALQTLSRDAKSSSAHGFFLMIEGSRIDMAAHSNDPIGHLYDILAYQETVRTVKTWVDEANKAGWPTLMISVSDHETGGLTLGRQLDPKVYPTYAWYPETLLNSTGSVEHLTERIKNFKLDNHRSRVAKRQSTISSTGNTTDLTGLRKFVVDEIFKGGLGLNDFSGEELEMSLKLVEGNDYLNLSYHLANMISRRAQVGWTTHGHSGVDVNLYGYPTESVKDLIGSRENVEIGKFIVEVMSIDLEIVTRDLNRLAKVWHMTEDTKELEKYNELKHYSHEF
;
A
#
# COMPACT_ATOMS: atom_id res chain seq x y z
N MET A 1 57.38 14.45 19.75
CA MET A 1 58.25 15.16 18.79
C MET A 1 57.38 15.54 17.59
N ARG A 2 57.23 16.82 17.23
CA ARG A 2 57.88 17.44 16.04
C ARG A 2 57.72 16.57 14.77
N SER A 3 56.72 16.84 13.92
CA SER A 3 56.74 17.76 12.72
C SER A 3 57.42 17.10 11.50
N VAL A 4 57.04 17.31 10.22
CA VAL A 4 56.66 18.56 9.49
C VAL A 4 55.57 18.27 8.43
N SER A 5 54.98 19.33 7.86
CA SER A 5 53.96 19.39 6.79
C SER A 5 54.43 19.09 5.35
N ASN A 6 53.48 18.88 4.42
CA ASN A 6 53.51 19.43 3.05
C ASN A 6 52.10 19.46 2.41
N SER A 7 51.90 20.23 1.34
CA SER A 7 50.58 20.55 0.76
C SER A 7 50.62 21.06 -0.69
N LEU A 8 49.47 20.97 -1.40
CA LEU A 8 49.16 21.54 -2.74
C LEU A 8 49.82 20.87 -3.97
N PRO A 9 49.32 21.08 -5.22
CA PRO A 9 48.06 21.75 -5.64
C PRO A 9 47.14 20.87 -6.53
N LEU A 10 45.95 21.39 -6.85
CA LEU A 10 45.07 20.90 -7.93
C LEU A 10 45.50 21.46 -9.29
N GLY A 11 45.32 20.67 -10.36
CA GLY A 11 45.50 21.11 -11.75
C GLY A 11 44.19 21.59 -12.39
N ARG A 12 44.26 22.66 -13.18
CA ARG A 12 43.17 23.20 -14.02
C ARG A 12 43.70 23.30 -15.45
N ILE A 13 42.91 22.93 -16.44
CA ILE A 13 43.26 23.07 -17.86
C ILE A 13 42.27 24.05 -18.50
N GLU A 14 42.79 24.96 -19.31
CA GLU A 14 42.05 26.00 -20.02
C GLU A 14 41.84 25.62 -21.50
N TYR A 15 40.84 26.22 -22.14
CA TYR A 15 40.75 26.30 -23.59
C TYR A 15 40.76 27.78 -24.02
N SER A 16 41.29 28.06 -25.21
CA SER A 16 41.83 29.37 -25.59
C SER A 16 40.84 30.33 -26.29
N ASN A 17 41.12 31.63 -26.14
CA ASN A 17 40.41 32.78 -26.69
C ASN A 17 40.34 32.85 -28.24
N ARG A 18 39.56 33.84 -28.73
CA ARG A 18 39.82 34.82 -29.83
C ARG A 18 38.60 34.98 -30.76
N ASP A 19 38.21 36.17 -31.24
CA ASP A 19 38.61 37.58 -30.97
C ASP A 19 37.38 38.50 -31.24
N ASP A 20 37.34 39.68 -30.59
CA ASP A 20 36.68 40.97 -30.95
C ASP A 20 35.17 41.01 -31.35
N ASP A 21 34.42 42.13 -31.25
CA ASP A 21 34.80 43.56 -31.17
C ASP A 21 33.83 44.40 -30.28
N GLN A 22 34.10 45.70 -30.08
CA GLN A 22 33.43 46.61 -29.13
C GLN A 22 32.10 47.24 -29.61
N VAL A 23 31.31 47.79 -28.67
CA VAL A 23 31.02 49.25 -28.50
C VAL A 23 30.02 49.49 -27.35
N ASP A 24 30.32 50.44 -26.46
CA ASP A 24 29.40 51.00 -25.45
C ASP A 24 28.59 52.17 -26.03
N GLU A 25 27.35 52.40 -25.58
CA GLU A 25 26.81 53.76 -25.39
C GLU A 25 25.65 53.81 -24.37
N ASP A 26 25.30 55.02 -23.91
CA ASP A 26 24.77 55.28 -22.57
C ASP A 26 23.28 55.70 -22.48
N LEU A 27 22.71 55.43 -21.29
CA LEU A 27 21.76 56.22 -20.47
C LEU A 27 20.45 56.87 -21.04
N GLU A 28 19.41 56.62 -20.23
CA GLU A 28 18.38 57.56 -19.70
C GLU A 28 17.04 57.92 -20.41
N ASP A 29 16.01 57.90 -19.55
CA ASP A 29 14.78 58.71 -19.45
C ASP A 29 14.04 59.23 -20.71
N LEU A 30 12.76 58.85 -20.82
CA LEU A 30 11.69 59.78 -20.39
C LEU A 30 10.31 59.10 -20.17
N ARG A 31 9.31 59.90 -19.76
CA ARG A 31 8.07 59.45 -19.10
C ARG A 31 6.78 59.84 -19.85
N LEU A 32 5.72 59.05 -19.61
CA LEU A 32 4.29 59.43 -19.54
C LEU A 32 3.62 60.13 -20.74
N LEU A 33 2.47 59.61 -21.20
CA LEU A 33 1.14 60.21 -20.95
C LEU A 33 -0.06 59.36 -21.44
N HIS A 34 -1.28 59.82 -21.11
CA HIS A 34 -2.62 59.28 -21.38
C HIS A 34 -2.99 59.18 -22.89
N SER A 35 -4.12 58.60 -23.36
CA SER A 35 -5.50 58.60 -22.81
C SER A 35 -6.46 57.51 -23.36
N ASN A 36 -7.75 57.59 -22.96
CA ASN A 36 -8.85 56.66 -23.28
C ASN A 36 -9.46 56.83 -24.69
N ASP A 37 -10.08 55.77 -25.22
CA ASP A 37 -11.55 55.59 -25.47
C ASP A 37 -11.76 54.17 -26.07
N GLN A 38 -12.82 53.37 -25.89
CA GLN A 38 -14.29 53.49 -25.70
C GLN A 38 -15.16 53.44 -26.96
N ASN A 39 -16.19 52.57 -26.89
CA ASN A 39 -17.35 52.34 -27.78
C ASN A 39 -17.21 51.80 -29.23
N GLN A 40 -17.94 50.69 -29.49
CA GLN A 40 -19.02 50.46 -30.50
C GLN A 40 -18.77 50.84 -32.00
N ASP A 41 -19.29 50.18 -33.04
CA ASP A 41 -20.37 49.18 -33.15
C ASP A 41 -20.42 48.46 -34.55
N ILE A 42 -21.34 47.50 -34.71
CA ILE A 42 -22.05 47.10 -35.97
C ILE A 42 -21.35 46.23 -37.07
N ASN A 43 -22.11 45.21 -37.47
CA ASN A 43 -22.06 44.27 -38.61
C ASN A 43 -21.49 44.76 -39.97
N GLN A 44 -20.93 43.81 -40.75
CA GLN A 44 -21.60 43.35 -42.00
C GLN A 44 -21.13 41.96 -42.49
N GLN A 45 -21.74 41.45 -43.57
CA GLN A 45 -21.72 40.04 -44.01
C GLN A 45 -20.87 39.80 -45.27
N SER A 46 -20.46 38.53 -45.48
CA SER A 46 -20.09 37.92 -46.78
C SER A 46 -18.82 38.48 -47.46
N THR A 47 -18.00 37.70 -48.16
CA THR A 47 -18.32 36.68 -49.18
C THR A 47 -17.28 35.55 -49.24
N ALA A 48 -17.64 34.46 -49.93
CA ALA A 48 -16.70 33.41 -50.30
C ALA A 48 -16.08 33.69 -51.68
N ILE A 49 -14.79 33.36 -51.86
CA ILE A 49 -14.12 33.33 -53.16
C ILE A 49 -13.46 31.97 -53.34
N ASN A 50 -13.95 31.20 -54.31
CA ASN A 50 -13.22 30.09 -54.91
C ASN A 50 -12.14 30.63 -55.84
N LEU A 51 -10.98 29.98 -55.90
CA LEU A 51 -10.24 29.83 -57.17
C LEU A 51 -9.28 28.62 -57.12
N SER A 52 -9.34 27.80 -58.17
CA SER A 52 -8.30 26.85 -58.58
C SER A 52 -7.23 27.60 -59.42
N SER A 53 -6.20 27.03 -60.04
CA SER A 53 -5.87 25.63 -60.43
C SER A 53 -4.41 25.54 -60.92
N GLU A 54 -3.84 24.32 -60.94
CA GLU A 54 -2.74 23.88 -61.84
C GLU A 54 -1.34 24.55 -61.67
N ALA A 55 -0.20 24.03 -62.17
CA ALA A 55 0.14 22.86 -63.02
C ALA A 55 1.45 22.19 -62.50
N LYS A 56 1.55 20.86 -62.30
CA LYS A 56 1.99 19.78 -63.22
C LYS A 56 3.43 19.84 -63.82
N GLY A 57 4.25 18.83 -63.50
CA GLY A 57 5.44 18.32 -64.24
C GLY A 57 6.14 17.20 -63.41
N SER A 58 6.25 15.92 -63.84
CA SER A 58 7.12 15.32 -64.89
C SER A 58 8.62 15.38 -64.52
N ARG A 59 9.45 14.32 -64.39
CA ARG A 59 9.47 12.83 -64.64
C ARG A 59 10.65 12.22 -63.80
N ASN A 60 11.04 10.92 -63.70
CA ASN A 60 10.75 9.57 -64.29
C ASN A 60 10.85 8.52 -63.11
N VAL A 61 10.53 7.21 -63.11
CA VAL A 61 10.79 5.95 -63.91
C VAL A 61 12.11 5.21 -63.58
N ASP A 62 12.04 3.86 -63.51
CA ASP A 62 13.05 2.80 -63.23
C ASP A 62 13.48 2.59 -61.75
N ASP A 63 13.51 1.39 -61.14
CA ASP A 63 12.93 0.05 -61.46
C ASP A 63 12.93 -0.90 -60.20
N CYS A 64 12.46 -2.16 -60.34
CA CYS A 64 12.56 -3.35 -59.45
C CYS A 64 11.51 -3.65 -58.34
N VAL A 65 10.44 -4.36 -58.76
CA VAL A 65 9.80 -5.63 -58.24
C VAL A 65 10.47 -6.31 -57.01
N ILE A 66 9.83 -7.00 -56.03
CA ILE A 66 8.77 -8.07 -55.98
C ILE A 66 8.05 -7.98 -54.60
N ASP A 67 6.73 -7.79 -54.44
CA ASP A 67 5.52 -8.65 -54.66
C ASP A 67 5.28 -9.79 -53.64
N TYR A 68 4.08 -9.80 -53.04
CA TYR A 68 3.39 -10.96 -52.42
C TYR A 68 1.88 -10.67 -52.27
N SER A 69 1.16 -10.82 -53.37
CA SER A 69 -0.29 -11.08 -53.48
C SER A 69 -0.62 -12.54 -53.05
N GLU A 70 -1.83 -13.01 -52.70
CA GLU A 70 -3.21 -12.49 -52.51
C GLU A 70 -4.00 -13.52 -51.60
N ILE A 71 -4.96 -13.17 -50.72
CA ILE A 71 -6.46 -13.17 -50.89
C ILE A 71 -7.08 -14.56 -51.26
N PRO A 72 -8.30 -15.02 -50.80
CA PRO A 72 -9.47 -14.30 -50.21
C PRO A 72 -10.15 -14.92 -48.95
N ASN A 73 -11.21 -14.22 -48.47
CA ASN A 73 -12.26 -14.69 -47.56
C ASN A 73 -13.22 -15.75 -48.19
N ASN A 74 -14.05 -16.46 -47.40
CA ASN A 74 -15.47 -16.07 -47.13
C ASN A 74 -16.35 -17.16 -46.43
N SER A 75 -17.37 -16.67 -45.69
CA SER A 75 -18.72 -17.24 -45.44
C SER A 75 -18.98 -18.48 -44.53
N ASN A 76 -19.86 -18.23 -43.55
CA ASN A 76 -21.07 -18.98 -43.13
C ASN A 76 -21.08 -20.53 -43.08
N ALA A 77 -21.45 -21.09 -41.91
CA ALA A 77 -22.71 -21.83 -41.72
C ALA A 77 -22.95 -22.20 -40.23
N ALA A 78 -24.19 -22.56 -39.88
CA ALA A 78 -24.62 -22.85 -38.51
C ALA A 78 -24.71 -24.36 -38.19
N THR A 79 -24.72 -24.67 -36.88
CA THR A 79 -25.28 -25.88 -36.24
C THR A 79 -24.77 -27.27 -36.69
N THR A 80 -24.30 -28.05 -35.72
CA THR A 80 -25.06 -29.24 -35.28
C THR A 80 -24.65 -29.69 -33.87
N ASN A 81 -25.58 -30.38 -33.19
CA ASN A 81 -25.40 -31.00 -31.88
C ASN A 81 -25.45 -32.53 -32.06
N ARG A 82 -24.51 -33.29 -31.49
CA ARG A 82 -24.61 -34.75 -31.35
C ARG A 82 -23.66 -35.33 -30.31
N ASN A 83 -24.23 -36.03 -29.33
CA ASN A 83 -23.50 -37.03 -28.54
C ASN A 83 -23.12 -38.21 -29.44
N PHE A 84 -22.03 -38.90 -29.11
CA PHE A 84 -21.89 -40.34 -29.35
C PHE A 84 -21.28 -41.01 -28.12
N ASN A 85 -21.74 -42.24 -27.85
CA ASN A 85 -21.38 -43.04 -26.68
C ASN A 85 -21.41 -44.51 -27.10
N ARG A 86 -20.29 -45.24 -26.97
CA ARG A 86 -20.06 -46.71 -27.11
C ARG A 86 -18.54 -46.96 -27.22
N HIS A 87 -17.92 -47.88 -26.48
CA HIS A 87 -18.00 -49.36 -26.52
C HIS A 87 -17.36 -49.94 -27.79
N ASP A 88 -16.53 -50.99 -27.75
CA ASP A 88 -15.87 -51.77 -26.65
C ASP A 88 -14.60 -52.46 -27.26
N ASP A 89 -13.98 -53.41 -26.55
CA ASP A 89 -13.01 -54.43 -27.03
C ASP A 89 -11.61 -53.90 -27.50
N ASP A 90 -10.46 -54.59 -27.47
CA ASP A 90 -9.93 -55.90 -26.98
C ASP A 90 -8.53 -55.60 -26.32
N ASP A 91 -7.78 -56.43 -25.57
CA ASP A 91 -7.96 -57.43 -24.49
C ASP A 91 -6.53 -57.70 -23.88
N ASP A 92 -6.28 -58.82 -23.17
CA ASP A 92 -4.98 -59.38 -22.66
C ASP A 92 -4.28 -58.70 -21.44
N ASP A 93 -3.65 -59.42 -20.49
CA ASP A 93 -3.99 -60.56 -19.61
C ASP A 93 -2.80 -60.73 -18.63
N TYR A 94 -3.04 -60.83 -17.31
CA TYR A 94 -2.13 -61.54 -16.37
C TYR A 94 -2.82 -61.81 -15.01
N LYS A 95 -3.65 -62.85 -15.02
CA LYS A 95 -3.89 -63.86 -13.97
C LYS A 95 -2.62 -64.37 -13.27
N ASP A 96 -2.57 -65.02 -12.11
CA ASP A 96 -3.46 -65.30 -10.94
C ASP A 96 -2.47 -65.33 -9.71
N ASP A 97 -2.69 -65.78 -8.47
CA ASP A 97 -3.77 -66.50 -7.76
C ASP A 97 -3.87 -66.06 -6.26
N ASP A 98 -5.10 -65.86 -5.78
CA ASP A 98 -5.75 -66.35 -4.51
C ASP A 98 -5.11 -66.13 -3.10
N ASP A 99 -5.81 -66.15 -1.95
CA ASP A 99 -7.19 -66.57 -1.58
C ASP A 99 -7.73 -65.80 -0.33
N ASP A 100 -9.04 -65.51 -0.30
CA ASP A 100 -10.09 -65.57 0.78
C ASP A 100 -9.77 -65.54 2.31
N GLU A 101 -10.70 -65.26 3.26
CA GLU A 101 -11.98 -64.51 3.42
C GLU A 101 -12.12 -64.34 4.99
N ASP A 102 -12.43 -63.18 5.60
CA ASP A 102 -13.70 -62.45 5.75
C ASP A 102 -14.72 -63.01 6.81
N ILE A 103 -15.69 -62.16 7.23
CA ILE A 103 -16.96 -62.44 7.92
C ILE A 103 -16.97 -62.68 9.47
N ALA A 104 -17.02 -61.54 10.19
CA ALA A 104 -18.12 -61.13 11.11
C ALA A 104 -18.63 -61.95 12.34
N TYR A 105 -18.62 -61.27 13.50
CA TYR A 105 -19.67 -61.18 14.55
C TYR A 105 -20.42 -62.44 15.09
N LYS A 106 -20.25 -62.73 16.40
CA LYS A 106 -21.28 -62.41 17.44
C LYS A 106 -20.86 -62.69 18.91
N ASP A 107 -21.66 -62.16 19.83
CA ASP A 107 -21.53 -62.24 21.30
C ASP A 107 -21.79 -63.64 21.87
N LEU A 108 -21.25 -63.90 23.07
CA LEU A 108 -21.98 -64.61 24.15
C LEU A 108 -21.33 -64.32 25.53
N ASP A 109 -22.13 -64.53 26.58
CA ASP A 109 -21.86 -64.14 27.98
C ASP A 109 -21.55 -65.38 28.86
N VAL A 110 -21.42 -65.16 30.19
CA VAL A 110 -21.69 -66.08 31.31
C VAL A 110 -20.48 -66.60 32.12
N SER A 111 -20.50 -66.18 33.40
CA SER A 111 -19.98 -66.85 34.61
C SER A 111 -18.49 -66.76 34.98
N ALA A 112 -18.27 -66.91 36.30
CA ALA A 112 -16.98 -67.00 36.96
C ALA A 112 -17.04 -68.09 38.04
N GLU A 113 -15.96 -68.84 38.25
CA GLU A 113 -15.80 -69.66 39.45
C GLU A 113 -14.31 -69.76 39.87
N GLN A 114 -14.05 -70.31 41.05
CA GLN A 114 -12.86 -70.04 41.86
C GLN A 114 -11.79 -71.14 41.78
N LEU A 115 -10.51 -70.76 41.98
CA LEU A 115 -9.45 -71.67 42.43
C LEU A 115 -8.72 -71.09 43.66
N PRO A 116 -8.13 -71.93 44.54
CA PRO A 116 -8.01 -71.62 45.97
C PRO A 116 -6.69 -70.98 46.42
N GLN A 117 -6.70 -70.38 47.62
CA GLN A 117 -5.50 -69.90 48.32
C GLN A 117 -4.85 -70.98 49.20
N PRO A 118 -3.51 -71.02 49.33
CA PRO A 118 -2.80 -71.76 50.38
C PRO A 118 -2.65 -70.95 51.68
N THR A 119 -2.60 -71.63 52.82
CA THR A 119 -2.73 -71.01 54.16
C THR A 119 -1.43 -70.46 54.76
N VAL A 120 -1.59 -69.51 55.68
CA VAL A 120 -0.54 -68.75 56.41
C VAL A 120 0.42 -69.62 57.23
N GLN A 121 1.71 -69.25 57.20
CA GLN A 121 2.59 -69.34 58.39
C GLN A 121 3.04 -67.95 58.84
N LYS A 122 2.97 -67.67 60.15
CA LYS A 122 3.49 -66.45 60.76
C LYS A 122 4.92 -66.68 61.27
N SER A 123 5.88 -65.87 60.81
CA SER A 123 7.17 -65.69 61.47
C SER A 123 7.34 -64.24 61.93
N SER A 124 7.54 -64.02 63.22
CA SER A 124 7.78 -62.69 63.79
C SER A 124 9.17 -62.15 63.44
N ARG A 125 9.24 -60.95 62.86
CA ARG A 125 10.48 -60.15 62.75
C ARG A 125 10.34 -58.85 63.55
N PRO A 126 11.41 -58.36 64.21
CA PRO A 126 11.34 -57.18 65.06
C PRO A 126 11.18 -55.89 64.25
N SER A 127 10.45 -54.93 64.80
CA SER A 127 10.25 -53.60 64.21
C SER A 127 11.52 -52.74 64.32
N ILE A 128 12.36 -52.75 63.29
CA ILE A 128 13.50 -51.82 63.19
C ILE A 128 12.96 -50.42 62.91
N HIS A 129 13.05 -49.55 63.90
CA HIS A 129 12.54 -48.17 63.81
C HIS A 129 13.55 -47.30 63.04
N HIS A 130 13.42 -47.28 61.70
CA HIS A 130 14.34 -46.55 60.84
C HIS A 130 14.13 -45.02 60.96
N GLN A 131 14.89 -44.38 61.84
CA GLN A 131 15.03 -42.92 61.84
C GLN A 131 15.67 -42.47 60.52
N GLN A 132 14.96 -41.66 59.74
CA GLN A 132 15.55 -41.02 58.55
C GLN A 132 16.77 -40.18 58.98
N PRO A 133 17.95 -40.37 58.38
CA PRO A 133 19.12 -39.55 58.70
C PRO A 133 18.84 -38.09 58.34
N ARG A 134 18.98 -37.18 59.31
CA ARG A 134 18.68 -35.74 59.17
C ARG A 134 19.42 -35.03 58.03
N HIS A 135 20.46 -35.65 57.46
CA HIS A 135 21.21 -35.16 56.31
C HIS A 135 20.52 -35.41 54.97
N ALA A 136 19.69 -36.46 54.81
CA ALA A 136 19.08 -36.80 53.51
C ALA A 136 18.20 -35.66 52.96
N LYS A 137 17.37 -35.03 53.81
CA LYS A 137 16.56 -33.87 53.42
C LYS A 137 17.39 -32.64 53.07
N ARG A 138 18.56 -32.45 53.68
CA ARG A 138 19.50 -31.38 53.31
C ARG A 138 20.19 -31.65 51.97
N VAL A 139 20.62 -32.89 51.72
CA VAL A 139 21.22 -33.26 50.43
C VAL A 139 20.20 -33.13 49.28
N LEU A 140 18.93 -33.51 49.49
CA LEU A 140 17.90 -33.32 48.47
C LEU A 140 17.57 -31.84 48.21
N LEU A 141 17.47 -31.02 49.27
CA LEU A 141 17.23 -29.57 49.12
C LEU A 141 18.41 -28.84 48.48
N ILE A 142 19.65 -29.15 48.88
CA ILE A 142 20.85 -28.53 48.31
C ILE A 142 21.06 -29.01 46.87
N GLY A 143 20.91 -30.31 46.60
CA GLY A 143 21.01 -30.88 45.24
C GLY A 143 19.91 -30.38 44.30
N GLY A 144 18.68 -30.22 44.80
CA GLY A 144 17.59 -29.59 44.06
C GLY A 144 17.87 -28.11 43.79
N ALA A 145 18.35 -27.37 44.79
CA ALA A 145 18.71 -25.95 44.63
C ALA A 145 19.93 -25.75 43.71
N THR A 146 20.92 -26.65 43.70
CA THR A 146 22.03 -26.59 42.74
C THR A 146 21.62 -27.07 41.35
N LEU A 147 20.70 -28.02 41.19
CA LEU A 147 20.16 -28.37 39.87
C LEU A 147 19.27 -27.27 39.30
N VAL A 148 18.41 -26.65 40.10
CA VAL A 148 17.63 -25.46 39.68
C VAL A 148 18.56 -24.28 39.44
N GLY A 149 19.56 -24.07 40.29
CA GLY A 149 20.58 -23.03 40.12
C GLY A 149 21.46 -23.24 38.88
N LEU A 150 21.79 -24.49 38.55
CA LEU A 150 22.56 -24.84 37.35
C LEU A 150 21.69 -24.80 36.10
N ALA A 151 20.43 -25.22 36.15
CA ALA A 151 19.47 -25.05 35.05
C ALA A 151 19.18 -23.57 34.79
N TYR A 152 19.04 -22.75 35.85
CA TYR A 152 18.94 -21.30 35.75
C TYR A 152 20.25 -20.69 35.23
N LEU A 153 21.42 -21.17 35.66
CA LEU A 153 22.72 -20.71 35.14
C LEU A 153 22.91 -21.08 33.67
N ILE A 154 22.50 -22.28 33.24
CA ILE A 154 22.55 -22.74 31.84
C ILE A 154 21.55 -21.96 30.99
N MET A 155 20.32 -21.73 31.48
CA MET A 155 19.38 -20.81 30.84
C MET A 155 19.99 -19.40 30.73
N PHE A 156 20.58 -18.88 31.80
CA PHE A 156 21.21 -17.55 31.86
C PHE A 156 22.44 -17.43 30.94
N THR A 157 23.27 -18.45 30.78
CA THR A 157 24.38 -18.45 29.82
C THR A 157 23.92 -18.65 28.38
N ALA A 158 22.95 -19.54 28.13
CA ALA A 158 22.38 -19.76 26.79
C ALA A 158 21.60 -18.53 26.28
N THR A 159 20.88 -17.83 27.16
CA THR A 159 20.20 -16.56 26.83
C THR A 159 21.13 -15.36 26.82
N LYS A 160 22.25 -15.36 27.57
CA LYS A 160 23.28 -14.31 27.44
C LYS A 160 23.81 -14.21 26.02
N GLY A 161 24.05 -15.35 25.37
CA GLY A 161 24.58 -15.41 24.00
C GLY A 161 23.62 -14.94 22.90
N THR A 162 22.36 -14.60 23.21
CA THR A 162 21.36 -14.21 22.20
C THR A 162 20.49 -13.01 22.56
N ARG A 163 20.26 -12.71 23.85
CA ARG A 163 19.39 -11.60 24.29
C ARG A 163 20.13 -10.38 24.86
N TYR A 164 21.29 -10.55 25.51
CA TYR A 164 21.87 -9.48 26.33
C TYR A 164 23.14 -8.79 25.81
N ASP A 165 23.78 -9.31 24.76
CA ASP A 165 24.82 -8.57 24.05
C ASP A 165 24.20 -7.83 22.85
N HIS A 166 23.51 -6.72 23.10
CA HIS A 166 23.10 -5.76 22.06
C HIS A 166 23.65 -4.40 22.41
N SER A 167 24.65 -3.96 21.65
CA SER A 167 25.26 -2.63 21.77
C SER A 167 24.70 -1.65 20.73
N VAL A 168 24.10 -2.14 19.65
CA VAL A 168 23.51 -1.33 18.58
C VAL A 168 22.31 -0.56 19.13
N LYS A 169 22.36 0.77 19.03
CA LYS A 169 21.22 1.66 19.25
C LYS A 169 21.01 2.53 18.02
N MET A 170 19.88 2.33 17.35
CA MET A 170 19.55 3.06 16.13
C MET A 170 18.04 3.10 15.88
N ASN A 171 17.61 3.97 14.97
CA ASN A 171 16.25 3.94 14.42
C ASN A 171 16.30 3.63 12.92
N VAL A 172 15.40 2.78 12.45
CA VAL A 172 15.23 2.45 11.03
C VAL A 172 13.81 2.80 10.62
N ILE A 173 13.69 3.59 9.55
CA ILE A 173 12.42 4.04 9.00
C ILE A 173 12.31 3.51 7.57
N LEU A 174 11.42 2.54 7.34
CA LEU A 174 11.11 2.03 6.01
C LEU A 174 9.86 2.74 5.49
N MET A 175 10.02 3.54 4.44
CA MET A 175 8.89 4.14 3.74
C MET A 175 8.56 3.31 2.50
N ILE A 176 7.29 2.95 2.33
CA ILE A 176 6.78 2.19 1.18
C ILE A 176 5.77 3.04 0.44
N SER A 177 5.98 3.25 -0.85
CA SER A 177 5.06 3.98 -1.73
C SER A 177 4.33 2.99 -2.64
N ASP A 178 3.26 2.34 -2.15
CA ASP A 178 2.51 1.29 -2.86
C ASP A 178 2.18 1.71 -4.31
N GLY A 179 2.59 0.91 -5.30
CA GLY A 179 2.36 1.16 -6.73
C GLY A 179 3.17 2.32 -7.38
N PHE A 180 4.12 2.94 -6.68
CA PHE A 180 4.89 4.11 -7.17
C PHE A 180 6.10 3.72 -8.04
N GLY A 181 5.93 3.77 -9.36
CA GLY A 181 7.02 3.53 -10.31
C GLY A 181 7.84 4.78 -10.68
N PRO A 182 8.91 4.61 -11.48
CA PRO A 182 9.72 5.74 -11.97
C PRO A 182 8.90 6.75 -12.81
N ALA A 183 7.85 6.29 -13.50
CA ALA A 183 6.93 7.16 -14.23
C ALA A 183 6.12 8.08 -13.30
N SER A 184 5.66 7.57 -12.16
CA SER A 184 4.93 8.32 -11.12
C SER A 184 5.79 9.44 -10.50
N GLU A 185 7.07 9.15 -10.29
CA GLU A 185 8.08 10.12 -9.84
C GLU A 185 8.28 11.25 -10.88
N THR A 186 8.46 10.92 -12.16
CA THR A 186 8.58 11.93 -13.23
C THR A 186 7.29 12.73 -13.41
N PHE A 187 6.12 12.08 -13.34
CA PHE A 187 4.78 12.69 -13.48
C PHE A 187 4.56 13.84 -12.49
N ALA A 188 4.77 13.59 -11.19
CA ALA A 188 4.62 14.61 -10.15
C ALA A 188 5.69 15.71 -10.26
N ARG A 189 6.92 15.35 -10.64
CA ARG A 189 8.05 16.28 -10.80
C ARG A 189 7.80 17.28 -11.92
N GLU A 190 7.41 16.80 -13.10
CA GLU A 190 7.12 17.67 -14.24
C GLU A 190 5.89 18.55 -14.00
N PHE A 191 4.89 18.05 -13.25
CA PHE A 191 3.79 18.89 -12.75
C PHE A 191 4.31 20.02 -11.84
N VAL A 192 5.15 19.73 -10.85
CA VAL A 192 5.73 20.75 -9.97
C VAL A 192 6.65 21.72 -10.73
N GLN A 193 7.40 21.26 -11.72
CA GLN A 193 8.19 22.14 -12.59
C GLN A 193 7.32 23.07 -13.43
N LYS A 194 6.20 22.57 -13.96
CA LYS A 194 5.19 23.37 -14.66
C LYS A 194 4.54 24.43 -13.77
N LEU A 195 4.29 24.15 -12.49
CA LEU A 195 3.77 25.16 -11.54
C LEU A 195 4.73 26.37 -11.40
N ARG A 196 6.05 26.18 -11.54
CA ARG A 196 7.05 27.25 -11.42
C ARG A 196 6.98 28.27 -12.56
N THR A 197 6.66 27.80 -13.78
CA THR A 197 6.57 28.66 -14.96
C THR A 197 5.20 29.32 -15.14
N MET A 198 4.21 28.94 -14.33
CA MET A 198 2.86 29.50 -14.33
C MET A 198 2.73 30.80 -13.52
N PRO A 199 2.02 31.81 -14.05
CA PRO A 199 1.50 32.92 -13.24
C PRO A 199 0.63 32.42 -12.08
N PRO A 200 0.74 33.00 -10.87
CA PRO A 200 -0.10 32.62 -9.73
C PRO A 200 -1.61 32.74 -9.96
N SER A 201 -2.04 33.56 -10.92
CA SER A 201 -3.44 33.67 -11.35
C SER A 201 -3.97 32.42 -12.05
N GLU A 202 -3.13 31.72 -12.81
CA GLU A 202 -3.53 30.53 -13.59
C GLU A 202 -3.58 29.29 -12.71
N ARG A 203 -2.59 29.11 -11.84
CA ARG A 203 -2.54 28.01 -10.87
C ARG A 203 -3.27 28.30 -9.55
N LYS A 204 -3.98 29.43 -9.41
CA LYS A 204 -4.60 29.89 -8.15
C LYS A 204 -5.42 28.79 -7.45
N LYS A 205 -6.23 28.04 -8.21
CA LYS A 205 -7.04 26.93 -7.67
C LYS A 205 -6.21 25.81 -7.02
N PHE A 206 -5.00 25.56 -7.51
CA PHE A 206 -4.05 24.64 -6.89
C PHE A 206 -3.43 25.27 -5.64
N ASP A 207 -2.90 26.50 -5.74
CA ASP A 207 -2.31 27.25 -4.61
C ASP A 207 -3.32 27.52 -3.47
N ASP A 208 -4.63 27.55 -3.76
CA ASP A 208 -5.73 27.67 -2.79
C ASP A 208 -6.00 26.38 -1.99
N ARG A 209 -5.56 25.21 -2.49
CA ARG A 209 -5.79 23.88 -1.87
C ARG A 209 -4.51 23.26 -1.32
N TRP A 210 -3.43 23.34 -2.08
CA TRP A 210 -2.14 22.73 -1.75
C TRP A 210 -1.14 23.78 -1.28
N SER A 211 -0.33 23.43 -0.28
CA SER A 211 0.77 24.26 0.18
C SER A 211 1.96 23.36 0.51
N PHE A 212 3.09 23.67 -0.12
CA PHE A 212 4.37 23.07 0.22
C PHE A 212 4.86 23.60 1.57
N PHE A 213 5.60 22.78 2.32
CA PHE A 213 6.12 23.14 3.64
C PHE A 213 7.57 23.65 3.55
N ASP A 214 7.95 24.51 4.49
CA ASP A 214 9.34 25.02 4.56
C ASP A 214 10.35 24.00 5.13
N ASP A 215 11.61 24.42 5.26
CA ASP A 215 12.71 23.63 5.83
C ASP A 215 12.48 23.22 7.31
N LYS A 216 11.57 23.92 8.01
CA LYS A 216 11.23 23.72 9.42
C LYS A 216 9.89 23.01 9.61
N GLY A 217 9.15 22.77 8.52
CA GLY A 217 7.81 22.16 8.53
C GLY A 217 6.66 23.12 8.88
N ASN A 218 6.86 24.43 8.77
CA ASN A 218 5.81 25.43 8.99
C ASN A 218 4.85 25.51 7.80
N LEU A 219 3.58 25.83 8.07
CA LEU A 219 2.55 26.18 7.08
C LEU A 219 2.70 27.64 6.58
N ASN A 220 3.91 28.04 6.20
CA ASN A 220 4.13 29.16 5.29
C ASN A 220 5.56 29.23 4.74
N SER A 221 5.74 28.80 3.50
CA SER A 221 6.15 29.76 2.47
C SER A 221 5.75 29.22 1.09
N THR A 222 5.55 30.11 0.13
CA THR A 222 5.07 29.79 -1.22
C THR A 222 6.00 28.83 -1.98
N LEU A 223 5.56 28.34 -3.16
CA LEU A 223 6.37 27.49 -4.06
C LEU A 223 7.83 27.95 -4.22
N VAL A 224 8.09 29.25 -4.13
CA VAL A 224 9.43 29.87 -4.10
C VAL A 224 10.38 29.28 -3.05
N ALA A 225 9.89 28.92 -1.86
CA ALA A 225 10.71 28.36 -0.78
C ALA A 225 11.01 26.87 -1.00
N TYR A 226 10.03 26.10 -1.46
CA TYR A 226 10.22 24.71 -1.89
C TYR A 226 11.18 24.64 -3.09
N ASP A 227 11.02 25.54 -4.06
CA ASP A 227 11.93 25.68 -5.20
C ASP A 227 13.35 26.08 -4.77
N LYS A 228 13.50 26.93 -3.75
CA LYS A 228 14.81 27.23 -3.17
C LYS A 228 15.48 26.01 -2.51
N LEU A 229 14.72 25.02 -2.07
CA LEU A 229 15.24 23.77 -1.48
C LEU A 229 15.59 22.71 -2.55
N TYR A 230 14.79 22.60 -3.61
CA TYR A 230 14.88 21.49 -4.56
C TYR A 230 15.18 21.88 -6.02
N GLY A 231 15.19 23.16 -6.38
CA GLY A 231 15.46 23.66 -7.73
C GLY A 231 14.42 23.27 -8.80
N GLY A 232 13.24 22.78 -8.37
CA GLY A 232 12.23 22.13 -9.21
C GLY A 232 12.32 20.60 -9.23
N GLY A 233 13.18 20.00 -8.39
CA GLY A 233 13.07 18.60 -8.01
C GLY A 233 12.02 18.35 -6.92
N LEU A 234 11.91 17.10 -6.50
CA LEU A 234 11.09 16.66 -5.36
C LEU A 234 11.96 16.15 -4.18
N PRO A 235 11.43 16.06 -2.96
CA PRO A 235 12.11 15.54 -1.77
C PRO A 235 12.83 14.19 -1.91
N LEU A 236 12.36 13.30 -2.78
CA LEU A 236 13.02 12.03 -3.10
C LEU A 236 14.26 12.18 -4.01
N ASP A 237 14.37 13.22 -4.83
CA ASP A 237 15.43 13.42 -5.83
C ASP A 237 16.86 13.26 -5.28
N PRO A 238 17.27 13.97 -4.20
CA PRO A 238 18.62 13.86 -3.67
C PRO A 238 18.86 12.56 -2.88
N LEU A 239 17.86 11.67 -2.79
CA LEU A 239 17.90 10.44 -1.99
C LEU A 239 17.99 9.18 -2.86
N LEU A 240 17.92 9.30 -4.19
CA LEU A 240 17.95 8.16 -5.12
C LEU A 240 19.32 7.44 -5.09
N ILE A 241 19.31 6.13 -4.84
CA ILE A 241 20.52 5.29 -4.74
C ILE A 241 20.54 4.09 -5.72
N GLY A 242 19.41 3.74 -6.35
CA GLY A 242 19.34 2.57 -7.22
C GLY A 242 17.93 2.19 -7.67
N SER A 243 17.73 0.89 -7.96
CA SER A 243 16.43 0.31 -8.29
C SER A 243 16.15 -0.96 -7.47
N SER A 244 14.88 -1.38 -7.41
CA SER A 244 14.47 -2.64 -6.81
C SER A 244 13.66 -3.51 -7.79
N ARG A 245 14.05 -4.78 -7.90
CA ARG A 245 13.39 -5.85 -8.66
C ARG A 245 12.30 -6.49 -7.79
N THR A 246 11.07 -6.39 -8.28
CA THR A 246 9.84 -6.53 -7.48
C THR A 246 9.22 -7.92 -7.50
N ARG A 247 9.39 -8.69 -8.59
CA ARG A 247 8.75 -10.00 -8.85
C ARG A 247 8.57 -10.92 -7.63
N SER A 248 7.51 -11.71 -7.62
CA SER A 248 7.21 -12.70 -6.58
C SER A 248 7.85 -14.07 -6.88
N SER A 249 7.48 -15.11 -6.12
CA SER A 249 7.89 -16.50 -6.40
C SER A 249 7.07 -17.18 -7.48
N ASN A 250 5.82 -16.75 -7.72
CA ASN A 250 4.89 -17.37 -8.68
C ASN A 250 4.53 -16.46 -9.88
N SER A 251 4.96 -15.20 -9.89
CA SER A 251 4.70 -14.24 -10.98
C SER A 251 5.89 -13.31 -11.23
N LEU A 252 6.04 -12.86 -12.48
CA LEU A 252 6.95 -11.77 -12.84
C LEU A 252 6.43 -10.41 -12.36
N ILE A 253 5.12 -10.29 -12.14
CA ILE A 253 4.43 -9.11 -11.60
C ILE A 253 3.96 -9.47 -10.18
N THR A 254 4.58 -8.86 -9.17
CA THR A 254 4.22 -9.07 -7.76
C THR A 254 2.89 -8.40 -7.42
N ASP A 255 2.27 -8.80 -6.30
CA ASP A 255 1.33 -7.96 -5.57
C ASP A 255 1.98 -7.36 -4.32
N SER A 256 1.28 -6.42 -3.67
CA SER A 256 1.70 -5.77 -2.42
C SER A 256 1.99 -6.77 -1.29
N ALA A 257 1.30 -7.92 -1.24
CA ALA A 257 1.51 -8.95 -0.21
C ALA A 257 2.88 -9.65 -0.37
N ALA A 258 3.18 -10.13 -1.58
CA ALA A 258 4.48 -10.73 -1.88
C ALA A 258 5.63 -9.71 -1.87
N GLY A 259 5.37 -8.47 -2.31
CA GLY A 259 6.33 -7.38 -2.30
C GLY A 259 6.71 -6.96 -0.88
N ALA A 260 5.72 -6.70 -0.01
CA ALA A 260 5.96 -6.36 1.38
C ALA A 260 6.53 -7.53 2.20
N THR A 261 6.09 -8.77 1.95
CA THR A 261 6.70 -9.96 2.59
C THR A 261 8.16 -10.16 2.16
N ALA A 262 8.57 -9.72 0.97
CA ALA A 262 9.97 -9.72 0.57
C ALA A 262 10.81 -8.70 1.36
N PHE A 263 10.27 -7.52 1.67
CA PHE A 263 10.92 -6.57 2.59
C PHE A 263 10.92 -7.06 4.04
N SER A 264 9.84 -7.73 4.48
CA SER A 264 9.64 -8.05 5.90
C SER A 264 10.30 -9.36 6.33
N CYS A 265 10.22 -10.43 5.53
CA CYS A 265 10.81 -11.75 5.80
C CYS A 265 12.13 -12.02 5.04
N ALA A 266 12.62 -11.06 4.24
CA ALA A 266 13.85 -11.20 3.45
C ALA A 266 13.86 -12.39 2.44
N LEU A 267 12.68 -12.89 2.05
CA LEU A 267 12.47 -14.03 1.14
C LEU A 267 11.40 -13.72 0.09
N LYS A 268 11.48 -14.36 -1.09
CA LYS A 268 10.41 -14.26 -2.10
C LYS A 268 9.27 -15.20 -1.72
N THR A 269 8.03 -14.73 -1.78
CA THR A 269 6.82 -15.55 -1.59
C THR A 269 5.82 -15.34 -2.74
N TYR A 270 4.66 -16.01 -2.72
CA TYR A 270 3.66 -15.99 -3.80
C TYR A 270 2.68 -14.81 -3.67
N ASN A 271 2.11 -14.35 -4.78
CA ASN A 271 1.14 -13.24 -4.76
C ASN A 271 -0.05 -13.56 -3.83
N GLY A 272 -0.37 -12.64 -2.93
CA GLY A 272 -1.39 -12.80 -1.89
C GLY A 272 -0.88 -13.32 -0.54
N ALA A 273 0.36 -13.81 -0.43
CA ALA A 273 0.93 -14.31 0.82
C ALA A 273 1.34 -13.20 1.78
N ILE A 274 0.96 -13.32 3.06
CA ILE A 274 1.33 -12.38 4.13
C ILE A 274 2.20 -13.10 5.14
N GLY A 275 3.49 -12.77 5.20
CA GLY A 275 4.39 -13.28 6.24
C GLY A 275 4.55 -14.80 6.27
N VAL A 276 4.42 -15.48 5.11
CA VAL A 276 4.64 -16.93 4.96
C VAL A 276 5.60 -17.26 3.81
N GLU A 277 6.34 -18.36 3.94
CA GLU A 277 7.21 -18.89 2.88
C GLU A 277 6.43 -19.68 1.81
N PRO A 278 6.91 -19.75 0.55
CA PRO A 278 6.06 -20.15 -0.57
C PRO A 278 5.84 -21.65 -0.81
N LYS A 279 6.52 -22.55 -0.08
CA LYS A 279 6.52 -23.99 -0.38
C LYS A 279 5.58 -24.78 0.53
N GLU A 280 5.64 -24.54 1.84
CA GLU A 280 4.84 -25.23 2.87
C GLU A 280 3.91 -24.24 3.59
N GLN A 281 3.78 -23.02 3.07
CA GLN A 281 2.97 -21.91 3.59
C GLN A 281 3.25 -21.58 5.07
N LYS A 282 4.47 -21.86 5.54
CA LYS A 282 4.83 -21.68 6.95
C LYS A 282 5.10 -20.21 7.29
N PRO A 283 4.76 -19.76 8.51
CA PRO A 283 5.11 -18.42 8.98
C PRO A 283 6.61 -18.14 8.90
N CYS A 284 6.97 -16.96 8.40
CA CYS A 284 8.32 -16.41 8.46
C CYS A 284 8.33 -15.21 9.41
N GLY A 285 9.36 -15.12 10.27
CA GLY A 285 9.50 -14.02 11.20
C GLY A 285 9.93 -12.73 10.51
N THR A 286 9.31 -11.60 10.87
CA THR A 286 9.55 -10.33 10.15
C THR A 286 10.64 -9.46 10.79
N VAL A 287 11.18 -8.49 10.05
CA VAL A 287 12.09 -7.45 10.58
C VAL A 287 11.49 -6.66 11.74
N LEU A 288 10.18 -6.40 11.75
CA LEU A 288 9.51 -5.68 12.83
C LEU A 288 9.44 -6.56 14.09
N GLU A 289 9.11 -7.84 13.93
CA GLU A 289 9.04 -8.80 15.04
C GLU A 289 10.40 -9.15 15.61
N ALA A 290 11.42 -9.28 14.75
CA ALA A 290 12.80 -9.50 15.17
C ALA A 290 13.37 -8.25 15.88
N ALA A 291 13.05 -7.03 15.41
CA ALA A 291 13.33 -5.80 16.14
C ALA A 291 12.59 -5.74 17.49
N LYS A 292 11.32 -6.16 17.54
CA LYS A 292 10.55 -6.25 18.79
C LYS A 292 11.19 -7.22 19.79
N HIS A 293 11.54 -8.42 19.35
CA HIS A 293 12.22 -9.44 20.13
C HIS A 293 13.61 -8.95 20.62
N ARG A 294 14.29 -8.11 19.83
CA ARG A 294 15.57 -7.49 20.19
C ARG A 294 15.43 -6.24 21.08
N GLY A 295 14.22 -5.81 21.44
CA GLY A 295 14.00 -4.69 22.38
C GLY A 295 14.01 -3.30 21.73
N TYR A 296 13.67 -3.20 20.44
CA TYR A 296 13.27 -1.95 19.81
C TYR A 296 11.76 -1.71 20.04
N LEU A 297 11.32 -0.44 19.95
CA LEU A 297 9.90 -0.14 19.73
C LEU A 297 9.54 -0.31 18.25
N THR A 298 8.25 -0.45 17.96
CA THR A 298 7.75 -0.82 16.63
C THR A 298 6.56 0.04 16.21
N GLY A 299 6.57 0.54 14.97
CA GLY A 299 5.53 1.41 14.44
C GLY A 299 5.08 1.05 13.02
N LEU A 300 3.80 1.27 12.76
CA LEU A 300 3.16 1.17 11.46
C LEU A 300 2.30 2.43 11.22
N VAL A 301 2.45 3.06 10.07
CA VAL A 301 1.60 4.17 9.60
C VAL A 301 1.20 3.89 8.16
N ALA A 302 -0.07 4.06 7.80
CA ALA A 302 -0.58 3.80 6.45
C ALA A 302 -1.78 4.70 6.11
N THR A 303 -1.99 5.02 4.82
CA THR A 303 -3.28 5.55 4.33
C THR A 303 -4.23 4.46 3.81
N SER A 304 -3.78 3.20 3.76
CA SER A 304 -4.62 2.02 3.56
C SER A 304 -5.40 1.67 4.84
N ARG A 305 -6.01 0.47 4.85
CA ARG A 305 -6.43 -0.16 6.10
C ARG A 305 -5.18 -0.68 6.81
N ILE A 306 -5.09 -0.55 8.13
CA ILE A 306 -3.92 -1.07 8.86
C ILE A 306 -3.76 -2.61 8.76
N THR A 307 -4.82 -3.29 8.33
CA THR A 307 -4.91 -4.72 7.99
C THR A 307 -4.60 -5.05 6.52
N HIS A 308 -4.36 -4.05 5.67
CA HIS A 308 -4.01 -4.25 4.26
C HIS A 308 -2.65 -4.94 4.10
N ALA A 309 -2.40 -5.52 2.93
CA ALA A 309 -1.29 -6.43 2.71
C ALA A 309 0.09 -5.87 3.10
N THR A 310 0.37 -4.62 2.74
CA THR A 310 1.65 -3.97 2.95
C THR A 310 1.99 -3.79 4.44
N PRO A 311 1.15 -3.17 5.30
CA PRO A 311 1.37 -3.18 6.75
C PRO A 311 1.25 -4.58 7.36
N ALA A 312 0.27 -5.40 6.94
CA ALA A 312 0.06 -6.74 7.48
C ALA A 312 1.28 -7.65 7.38
N SER A 313 2.03 -7.56 6.28
CA SER A 313 3.24 -8.36 6.03
C SER A 313 4.35 -8.13 7.06
N PHE A 314 4.28 -7.07 7.88
CA PHE A 314 5.25 -6.83 8.96
C PHE A 314 4.83 -7.41 10.32
N TYR A 315 3.60 -7.89 10.52
CA TYR A 315 3.15 -8.32 11.86
C TYR A 315 2.19 -9.53 11.89
N ALA A 316 1.74 -10.04 10.74
CA ALA A 316 0.80 -11.15 10.64
C ALA A 316 1.32 -12.26 9.73
N HIS A 317 0.80 -13.47 9.91
CA HIS A 317 1.09 -14.62 9.06
C HIS A 317 -0.22 -15.27 8.62
N VAL A 318 -0.58 -15.09 7.36
CA VAL A 318 -1.77 -15.67 6.73
C VAL A 318 -1.48 -16.06 5.28
N ILE A 319 -2.12 -17.13 4.81
CA ILE A 319 -1.88 -17.68 3.47
C ILE A 319 -2.55 -16.85 2.35
N ASP A 320 -3.44 -15.94 2.71
CA ASP A 320 -4.23 -15.07 1.83
C ASP A 320 -4.42 -13.67 2.47
N ARG A 321 -4.11 -12.61 1.71
CA ARG A 321 -4.21 -11.20 2.12
C ARG A 321 -5.62 -10.74 2.49
N ASP A 322 -6.66 -11.40 1.98
CA ASP A 322 -8.06 -11.06 2.29
C ASP A 322 -8.51 -11.55 3.68
N MET A 323 -7.67 -12.28 4.43
CA MET A 323 -7.92 -12.69 5.83
C MET A 323 -7.80 -11.53 6.84
N GLU A 324 -8.25 -10.31 6.49
CA GLU A 324 -8.05 -9.07 7.27
C GLU A 324 -8.58 -9.14 8.72
N THR A 325 -9.63 -9.92 8.99
CA THR A 325 -10.14 -10.15 10.35
C THR A 325 -9.16 -10.98 11.21
N LYS A 326 -8.45 -11.94 10.61
CA LYS A 326 -7.39 -12.70 11.30
C LYS A 326 -6.16 -11.82 11.49
N ILE A 327 -5.79 -11.04 10.48
CA ILE A 327 -4.71 -10.04 10.55
C ILE A 327 -4.96 -9.04 11.71
N ALA A 328 -6.19 -8.54 11.87
CA ALA A 328 -6.55 -7.62 12.97
C ALA A 328 -6.21 -8.17 14.37
N LYS A 329 -6.32 -9.50 14.58
CA LYS A 329 -5.97 -10.15 15.85
C LYS A 329 -4.47 -10.14 16.12
N PHE A 330 -3.63 -10.32 15.09
CA PHE A 330 -2.18 -10.15 15.23
C PHE A 330 -1.82 -8.70 15.63
N LEU A 331 -2.47 -7.69 15.04
CA LEU A 331 -2.15 -6.28 15.32
C LEU A 331 -2.36 -5.92 16.80
N ILE A 332 -3.48 -6.35 17.40
CA ILE A 332 -3.77 -6.09 18.81
C ILE A 332 -2.91 -6.96 19.76
N GLY A 333 -2.13 -7.90 19.24
CA GLY A 333 -1.29 -8.80 20.01
C GLY A 333 -1.96 -10.08 20.49
N ASP A 334 -3.08 -10.49 19.87
CA ASP A 334 -3.68 -11.81 20.05
C ASP A 334 -3.12 -12.84 19.05
N GLY A 335 -1.90 -12.62 18.60
CA GLY A 335 -1.10 -13.56 17.83
C GLY A 335 -0.21 -14.45 18.71
N PRO A 336 0.45 -15.46 18.12
CA PRO A 336 1.30 -16.44 18.82
C PRO A 336 2.51 -15.82 19.55
N LEU A 337 2.98 -14.64 19.13
CA LEU A 337 4.09 -13.90 19.76
C LEU A 337 3.62 -12.87 20.81
N GLY A 338 2.31 -12.69 20.98
CA GLY A 338 1.76 -11.55 21.71
C GLY A 338 1.84 -10.26 20.89
N ARG A 339 2.05 -9.12 21.55
CA ARG A 339 2.07 -7.80 20.89
C ARG A 339 3.40 -7.51 20.18
N SER A 340 3.44 -7.79 18.88
CA SER A 340 4.54 -7.41 17.99
C SER A 340 4.64 -5.89 17.73
N VAL A 341 3.51 -5.17 17.71
CA VAL A 341 3.41 -3.75 17.31
C VAL A 341 3.12 -2.81 18.49
N ASP A 342 3.87 -1.71 18.64
CA ASP A 342 3.63 -0.69 19.69
C ASP A 342 2.81 0.51 19.24
N LEU A 343 2.86 0.87 17.95
CA LEU A 343 2.13 1.99 17.38
C LEU A 343 1.57 1.61 16.01
N ALA A 344 0.29 1.86 15.79
CA ALA A 344 -0.38 1.56 14.52
C ALA A 344 -1.37 2.68 14.17
N PHE A 345 -1.21 3.33 13.01
CA PHE A 345 -2.10 4.40 12.53
C PHE A 345 -2.56 4.12 11.10
N GLY A 346 -3.88 4.14 10.83
CA GLY A 346 -4.43 4.06 9.48
C GLY A 346 -5.97 3.98 9.44
N GLY A 347 -6.50 3.41 8.37
CA GLY A 347 -7.92 3.05 8.23
C GLY A 347 -8.23 1.60 8.67
N GLY A 348 -9.41 1.10 8.31
CA GLY A 348 -9.81 -0.30 8.47
C GLY A 348 -10.62 -0.63 9.73
N ARG A 349 -11.26 0.36 10.38
CA ARG A 349 -12.06 0.19 11.61
C ARG A 349 -13.10 -0.93 11.53
N ARG A 350 -13.61 -1.26 10.34
CA ARG A 350 -14.56 -2.36 10.13
C ARG A 350 -14.04 -3.73 10.58
N PHE A 351 -12.73 -3.98 10.56
CA PHE A 351 -12.14 -5.27 10.94
C PHE A 351 -11.88 -5.42 12.43
N PHE A 352 -12.12 -4.35 13.21
CA PHE A 352 -11.95 -4.34 14.66
C PHE A 352 -13.27 -4.24 15.43
N THR A 353 -14.39 -4.01 14.75
CA THR A 353 -15.72 -3.84 15.35
C THR A 353 -16.60 -5.07 15.09
N SER A 354 -17.49 -5.38 16.03
CA SER A 354 -18.41 -6.54 15.88
C SER A 354 -19.31 -6.41 14.62
N LYS A 355 -19.64 -7.55 13.97
CA LYS A 355 -20.52 -7.62 12.77
C LYS A 355 -21.92 -7.01 13.03
N ASN A 356 -22.31 -6.78 14.29
CA ASN A 356 -23.56 -6.10 14.67
C ASN A 356 -23.44 -4.56 14.73
N ALA A 357 -22.28 -4.01 15.10
CA ALA A 357 -22.07 -2.56 15.16
C ALA A 357 -22.13 -1.91 13.76
N THR A 358 -21.65 -2.64 12.74
CA THR A 358 -21.65 -2.20 11.33
C THR A 358 -23.07 -1.98 10.79
N LEU A 359 -24.08 -2.68 11.31
CA LEU A 359 -25.47 -2.61 10.83
C LEU A 359 -26.22 -1.34 11.29
N ILE A 360 -25.66 -0.57 12.22
CA ILE A 360 -26.36 0.58 12.86
C ILE A 360 -25.90 1.94 12.30
N THR A 361 -24.71 2.03 11.72
CA THR A 361 -24.03 3.34 11.53
C THR A 361 -23.72 3.73 10.07
N THR A 362 -23.78 2.81 9.10
CA THR A 362 -23.40 3.11 7.70
C THR A 362 -24.52 2.96 6.66
N MET A 363 -24.49 3.87 5.68
CA MET A 363 -25.28 3.80 4.44
C MET A 363 -25.00 2.49 3.68
N PRO A 364 -25.94 1.98 2.85
CA PRO A 364 -25.77 0.70 2.18
C PRO A 364 -24.53 0.69 1.27
N ALA A 365 -23.54 -0.13 1.65
CA ALA A 365 -22.38 -0.42 0.83
C ALA A 365 -22.82 -0.91 -0.57
N SER A 366 -22.07 -0.50 -1.60
CA SER A 366 -22.46 -0.79 -2.98
C SER A 366 -22.41 -2.28 -3.26
N LYS A 367 -23.54 -2.89 -3.68
CA LYS A 367 -23.60 -4.30 -4.10
C LYS A 367 -23.03 -4.50 -5.52
N THR A 368 -21.89 -3.85 -5.81
CA THR A 368 -21.33 -3.68 -7.17
C THR A 368 -19.84 -4.01 -7.28
N THR A 369 -19.35 -4.99 -6.54
CA THR A 369 -18.61 -6.10 -7.16
C THR A 369 -18.99 -7.41 -6.48
N LYS A 370 -19.01 -8.51 -7.22
CA LYS A 370 -18.97 -9.87 -6.65
C LYS A 370 -17.52 -10.37 -6.61
N ARG A 371 -16.61 -9.60 -5.99
CA ARG A 371 -15.54 -10.28 -5.26
C ARG A 371 -16.23 -10.95 -4.07
N ARG A 372 -16.48 -12.25 -4.22
CA ARG A 372 -16.48 -13.14 -3.06
C ARG A 372 -15.13 -12.88 -2.38
N GLY A 373 -15.14 -12.39 -1.15
CA GLY A 373 -14.07 -12.80 -0.25
C GLY A 373 -14.13 -14.34 -0.10
N PRO A 374 -13.12 -14.97 0.51
CA PRO A 374 -13.24 -16.36 0.95
C PRO A 374 -14.60 -16.55 1.64
N SER A 375 -15.24 -17.70 1.43
CA SER A 375 -16.45 -18.02 2.19
C SER A 375 -16.16 -17.81 3.67
N ASP A 376 -17.06 -17.09 4.39
CA ASP A 376 -17.20 -17.27 5.84
C ASP A 376 -17.44 -18.78 6.01
N THR A 377 -16.36 -19.54 6.25
CA THR A 377 -16.41 -20.92 6.69
C THR A 377 -17.11 -20.93 8.05
N ASN A 378 -17.63 -22.09 8.47
CA ASN A 378 -18.44 -22.18 9.69
C ASN A 378 -17.57 -22.13 10.96
N ASP A 379 -16.74 -21.10 11.08
CA ASP A 379 -16.05 -20.74 12.30
C ASP A 379 -17.02 -19.94 13.17
N ASP A 380 -17.46 -20.56 14.27
CA ASP A 380 -18.11 -19.90 15.41
C ASP A 380 -17.13 -18.98 16.18
N GLU A 381 -16.21 -18.30 15.46
CA GLU A 381 -15.43 -17.20 16.02
C GLU A 381 -16.41 -16.14 16.55
N LYS A 382 -16.32 -15.92 17.87
CA LYS A 382 -17.22 -15.03 18.58
C LYS A 382 -17.24 -13.65 17.91
N ASN A 383 -18.41 -13.05 17.90
CA ASN A 383 -18.67 -11.68 17.43
C ASN A 383 -18.08 -10.64 18.43
N GLU A 384 -16.78 -10.77 18.67
CA GLU A 384 -15.99 -10.09 19.70
C GLU A 384 -15.48 -8.76 19.16
N ASP A 385 -15.65 -7.68 19.92
CA ASP A 385 -15.20 -6.36 19.51
C ASP A 385 -13.70 -6.21 19.81
N LEU A 386 -12.86 -6.31 18.78
CA LEU A 386 -11.42 -6.25 18.92
C LEU A 386 -10.93 -4.88 19.43
N LEU A 387 -11.73 -3.81 19.37
CA LEU A 387 -11.40 -2.55 20.04
C LEU A 387 -11.58 -2.65 21.56
N GLU A 388 -12.57 -3.39 22.05
CA GLU A 388 -12.69 -3.71 23.47
C GLU A 388 -11.53 -4.62 23.92
N VAL A 389 -11.21 -5.66 23.16
CA VAL A 389 -10.05 -6.54 23.45
C VAL A 389 -8.73 -5.75 23.43
N ALA A 390 -8.52 -4.85 22.46
CA ALA A 390 -7.35 -3.99 22.39
C ALA A 390 -7.20 -3.10 23.63
N ARG A 391 -8.28 -2.48 24.12
CA ARG A 391 -8.28 -1.64 25.32
C ARG A 391 -8.12 -2.45 26.61
N ASP A 392 -8.92 -3.51 26.79
CA ASP A 392 -9.07 -4.16 28.09
C ASP A 392 -8.12 -5.32 28.31
N ARG A 393 -7.82 -6.11 27.27
CA ARG A 393 -6.82 -7.19 27.36
C ARG A 393 -5.42 -6.69 27.02
N PHE A 394 -5.29 -5.91 25.94
CA PHE A 394 -3.98 -5.48 25.42
C PHE A 394 -3.58 -4.03 25.70
N LYS A 395 -4.38 -3.27 26.44
CA LYS A 395 -4.05 -1.95 27.02
C LYS A 395 -3.62 -0.86 26.01
N PHE A 396 -4.13 -0.93 24.78
CA PHE A 396 -3.96 0.13 23.77
C PHE A 396 -4.72 1.42 24.16
N ASP A 397 -4.10 2.60 24.00
CA ASP A 397 -4.85 3.85 23.77
C ASP A 397 -5.41 3.78 22.35
N VAL A 398 -6.71 3.95 22.20
CA VAL A 398 -7.42 3.70 20.93
C VAL A 398 -8.05 5.00 20.45
N LEU A 399 -7.66 5.45 19.25
CA LEU A 399 -8.01 6.76 18.69
C LEU A 399 -8.87 6.55 17.44
N MET A 400 -10.16 6.90 17.52
CA MET A 400 -11.14 6.57 16.47
C MET A 400 -11.41 7.71 15.49
N SER A 401 -10.95 8.93 15.79
CA SER A 401 -11.21 10.14 15.01
C SER A 401 -9.98 11.04 14.90
N ASN A 402 -9.92 11.91 13.87
CA ASN A 402 -8.89 12.94 13.77
C ASN A 402 -8.91 13.91 14.95
N LYS A 403 -10.08 14.18 15.55
CA LYS A 403 -10.16 15.00 16.76
C LYS A 403 -9.44 14.34 17.94
N GLU A 404 -9.65 13.04 18.17
CA GLU A 404 -8.91 12.32 19.22
C GLU A 404 -7.40 12.30 18.95
N PHE A 405 -7.00 12.10 17.69
CA PHE A 405 -5.59 12.17 17.28
C PHE A 405 -4.96 13.54 17.61
N GLU A 406 -5.54 14.64 17.13
CA GLU A 406 -5.04 15.99 17.40
C GLU A 406 -5.10 16.35 18.90
N ASP A 407 -6.15 15.95 19.62
CA ASP A 407 -6.28 16.15 21.06
C ASP A 407 -5.19 15.41 21.87
N ARG A 408 -4.65 14.28 21.38
CA ARG A 408 -3.48 13.60 22.00
C ARG A 408 -2.15 14.13 21.48
N TRP A 409 -2.06 14.43 20.19
CA TRP A 409 -0.81 14.79 19.53
C TRP A 409 -0.39 16.22 19.89
N LYS A 410 -1.31 17.19 19.78
CA LYS A 410 -1.07 18.63 20.04
C LYS A 410 0.20 19.15 19.33
N GLY A 411 0.53 18.59 18.16
CA GLY A 411 1.90 18.51 17.64
C GLY A 411 2.19 19.37 16.42
N GLY A 412 1.69 20.61 16.36
CA GLY A 412 1.93 21.53 15.24
C GLY A 412 3.39 21.98 15.00
N SER A 413 4.37 21.33 15.64
CA SER A 413 5.80 21.60 15.50
C SER A 413 6.63 20.33 15.69
N GLN A 414 7.77 20.25 15.01
CA GLN A 414 8.80 19.21 15.17
C GLN A 414 9.24 19.02 16.63
N THR A 415 9.23 20.09 17.43
CA THR A 415 9.62 20.09 18.85
C THR A 415 8.45 19.92 19.82
N GLY A 416 7.22 19.76 19.32
CA GLY A 416 6.01 19.55 20.12
C GLY A 416 6.02 18.17 20.81
N GLY A 417 5.84 18.16 22.12
CA GLY A 417 5.77 16.93 22.90
C GLY A 417 4.42 16.21 22.76
N ALA A 418 4.32 15.29 21.80
CA ALA A 418 3.19 14.38 21.64
C ALA A 418 2.77 13.76 23.00
N GLN A 419 1.47 13.68 23.28
CA GLN A 419 0.95 13.06 24.53
C GLN A 419 0.40 11.64 24.31
N ILE A 420 0.30 11.19 23.06
CA ILE A 420 0.06 9.78 22.66
C ILE A 420 1.09 8.88 23.35
N LYS A 421 0.72 7.71 23.87
CA LYS A 421 1.63 6.75 24.51
C LYS A 421 1.50 5.36 23.88
N VAL A 422 2.60 4.62 23.77
CA VAL A 422 2.52 3.21 23.37
C VAL A 422 1.99 2.33 24.52
N PRO A 423 1.22 1.27 24.24
CA PRO A 423 0.72 0.88 22.91
C PRO A 423 -0.44 1.76 22.43
N VAL A 424 -0.47 2.12 21.14
CA VAL A 424 -1.53 2.96 20.53
C VAL A 424 -2.02 2.42 19.19
N LEU A 425 -3.34 2.51 18.97
CA LEU A 425 -4.03 2.10 17.74
C LEU A 425 -4.96 3.23 17.27
N GLY A 426 -4.63 3.85 16.13
CA GLY A 426 -5.43 4.87 15.46
C GLY A 426 -6.15 4.30 14.23
N LEU A 427 -7.48 4.41 14.22
CA LEU A 427 -8.36 3.83 13.21
C LEU A 427 -9.35 4.89 12.71
N PHE A 428 -8.92 5.65 11.72
CA PHE A 428 -9.54 6.92 11.33
C PHE A 428 -10.65 6.79 10.27
N ASN A 429 -10.68 5.68 9.52
CA ASN A 429 -11.72 5.35 8.55
C ASN A 429 -12.19 3.89 8.73
N ASP A 430 -13.41 3.57 8.30
CA ASP A 430 -13.96 2.19 8.27
C ASP A 430 -13.28 1.31 7.21
N ASP A 431 -12.87 1.92 6.10
CA ASP A 431 -12.11 1.30 5.02
C ASP A 431 -10.72 1.96 4.93
N HIS A 432 -10.08 1.98 3.74
CA HIS A 432 -8.95 2.84 3.44
C HIS A 432 -9.24 4.30 3.84
N MET A 433 -8.19 5.06 4.15
CA MET A 433 -8.32 6.51 4.32
C MET A 433 -8.52 7.18 2.96
N LYS A 434 -9.12 8.37 2.94
CA LYS A 434 -9.40 9.15 1.71
C LYS A 434 -8.11 9.45 0.94
N PHE A 435 -8.22 9.64 -0.38
CA PHE A 435 -7.17 10.29 -1.17
C PHE A 435 -6.90 11.69 -0.62
N GLU A 436 -5.66 12.18 -0.69
CA GLU A 436 -5.27 13.46 -0.12
C GLU A 436 -6.10 14.62 -0.71
N ILE A 437 -6.40 14.59 -2.01
CA ILE A 437 -7.26 15.63 -2.63
C ILE A 437 -8.66 15.68 -2.01
N ASP A 438 -9.23 14.53 -1.65
CA ASP A 438 -10.60 14.46 -1.12
C ASP A 438 -10.68 14.94 0.33
N ARG A 439 -9.56 14.97 1.06
CA ARG A 439 -9.49 15.55 2.41
C ARG A 439 -9.81 17.04 2.41
N PHE A 440 -9.51 17.77 1.33
CA PHE A 440 -9.85 19.20 1.19
C PHE A 440 -11.37 19.45 1.05
N ASN A 441 -12.15 18.46 0.62
CA ASN A 441 -13.61 18.57 0.49
C ASN A 441 -14.36 18.29 1.81
N VAL A 442 -13.64 17.92 2.89
CA VAL A 442 -14.27 17.48 4.14
C VAL A 442 -14.65 18.66 5.04
N ILE A 443 -15.89 19.12 4.90
CA ILE A 443 -16.48 20.18 5.72
C ILE A 443 -16.79 19.67 7.14
N ASN A 444 -17.28 18.43 7.28
CA ASN A 444 -17.69 17.82 8.54
C ASN A 444 -16.49 17.35 9.38
N ASP A 445 -16.30 17.91 10.59
CA ASP A 445 -15.19 17.56 11.49
C ASP A 445 -15.12 16.08 11.87
N THR A 446 -16.26 15.38 11.91
CA THR A 446 -16.32 13.94 12.24
C THR A 446 -15.80 13.03 11.12
N GLU A 447 -15.67 13.57 9.91
CA GLU A 447 -15.19 12.87 8.71
C GLU A 447 -13.74 13.22 8.35
N LYS A 448 -13.09 14.09 9.12
CA LYS A 448 -11.69 14.49 8.91
C LYS A 448 -10.75 13.38 9.34
N GLU A 449 -9.62 13.31 8.65
CA GLU A 449 -8.58 12.31 8.81
C GLU A 449 -7.22 13.01 8.99
N PRO A 450 -6.29 12.46 9.78
CA PRO A 450 -4.92 12.96 9.81
C PRO A 450 -4.20 12.59 8.52
N SER A 451 -3.41 13.51 7.96
CA SER A 451 -2.61 13.23 6.77
C SER A 451 -1.45 12.27 7.08
N LEU A 452 -0.93 11.60 6.05
CA LEU A 452 0.22 10.69 6.16
C LEU A 452 1.41 11.36 6.88
N ARG A 453 1.67 12.63 6.54
CA ARG A 453 2.69 13.49 7.17
C ARG A 453 2.46 13.63 8.68
N ASN A 454 1.23 13.94 9.10
CA ASN A 454 0.93 14.17 10.51
C ASN A 454 0.98 12.86 11.32
N MET A 455 0.42 11.77 10.81
CA MET A 455 0.53 10.45 11.43
C MET A 455 2.00 10.01 11.58
N SER A 456 2.82 10.22 10.54
CA SER A 456 4.25 9.90 10.54
C SER A 456 5.03 10.73 11.57
N LEU A 457 4.80 12.04 11.64
CA LEU A 457 5.46 12.91 12.62
C LEU A 457 5.04 12.56 14.06
N ALA A 458 3.75 12.28 14.29
CA ALA A 458 3.26 11.80 15.58
C ALA A 458 3.88 10.45 15.97
N ALA A 459 4.07 9.54 15.02
CA ALA A 459 4.75 8.26 15.24
C ALA A 459 6.22 8.45 15.64
N LEU A 460 6.98 9.23 14.87
CA LEU A 460 8.39 9.54 15.13
C LEU A 460 8.59 10.21 16.50
N GLN A 461 7.76 11.19 16.85
CA GLN A 461 7.79 11.87 18.15
C GLN A 461 7.46 10.91 19.30
N THR A 462 6.44 10.06 19.14
CA THR A 462 6.01 9.10 20.17
C THR A 462 7.05 8.01 20.39
N LEU A 463 7.49 7.33 19.33
CA LEU A 463 8.47 6.24 19.41
C LEU A 463 9.83 6.73 19.92
N SER A 464 10.30 7.90 19.48
CA SER A 464 11.56 8.46 19.98
C SER A 464 11.50 8.84 21.45
N ARG A 465 10.40 9.44 21.91
CA ARG A 465 10.18 9.76 23.33
C ARG A 465 10.15 8.49 24.18
N ASP A 466 9.37 7.49 23.76
CA ASP A 466 9.18 6.29 24.56
C ASP A 466 10.43 5.40 24.56
N ALA A 467 11.18 5.32 23.44
CA ALA A 467 12.46 4.64 23.40
C ALA A 467 13.50 5.29 24.35
N LYS A 468 13.53 6.63 24.43
CA LYS A 468 14.37 7.38 25.40
C LYS A 468 13.99 7.05 26.85
N SER A 469 12.69 6.90 27.14
CA SER A 469 12.20 6.64 28.50
C SER A 469 12.33 5.17 28.95
N SER A 470 12.20 4.21 28.03
CA SER A 470 12.11 2.77 28.31
C SER A 470 13.45 2.03 28.25
N SER A 471 14.54 2.73 27.90
CA SER A 471 15.87 2.15 27.62
C SER A 471 15.92 1.21 26.40
N ALA A 472 14.93 1.28 25.50
CA ALA A 472 14.91 0.51 24.25
C ALA A 472 16.16 0.78 23.38
N HIS A 473 16.37 -0.08 22.38
CA HIS A 473 17.47 0.06 21.41
C HIS A 473 17.18 1.08 20.28
N GLY A 474 16.05 1.76 20.34
CA GLY A 474 15.54 2.68 19.33
C GLY A 474 14.18 2.20 18.81
N PHE A 475 13.89 2.39 17.54
CA PHE A 475 12.66 1.86 16.92
C PHE A 475 12.83 1.40 15.46
N PHE A 476 11.98 0.46 15.05
CA PHE A 476 11.63 0.23 13.64
C PHE A 476 10.28 0.88 13.35
N LEU A 477 10.16 1.61 12.24
CA LEU A 477 8.92 2.25 11.81
C LEU A 477 8.70 2.02 10.31
N MET A 478 7.55 1.48 9.94
CA MET A 478 7.10 1.41 8.54
C MET A 478 6.05 2.51 8.26
N ILE A 479 6.17 3.21 7.14
CA ILE A 479 5.28 4.29 6.68
C ILE A 479 4.83 4.02 5.25
N GLU A 480 3.53 3.83 5.03
CA GLU A 480 2.96 3.47 3.72
C GLU A 480 2.19 4.65 3.06
N GLY A 481 2.61 5.03 1.86
CA GLY A 481 1.91 5.94 0.93
C GLY A 481 0.88 5.21 0.06
N SER A 482 -0.08 4.56 0.70
CA SER A 482 -0.83 3.42 0.14
C SER A 482 -1.83 3.73 -0.97
N ARG A 483 -2.24 5.00 -1.14
CA ARG A 483 -3.29 5.38 -2.09
C ARG A 483 -2.75 5.70 -3.49
N ILE A 484 -1.43 5.75 -3.66
CA ILE A 484 -0.77 5.97 -4.97
C ILE A 484 -1.16 4.86 -5.95
N ASP A 485 -1.00 3.60 -5.53
CA ASP A 485 -1.52 2.39 -6.19
C ASP A 485 -3.01 2.50 -6.53
N MET A 486 -3.86 2.77 -5.54
CA MET A 486 -5.32 2.68 -5.70
C MET A 486 -5.87 3.73 -6.68
N ALA A 487 -5.19 4.88 -6.81
CA ALA A 487 -5.46 5.84 -7.87
C ALA A 487 -5.01 5.33 -9.24
N ALA A 488 -3.85 4.70 -9.34
CA ALA A 488 -3.35 4.11 -10.58
C ALA A 488 -4.16 2.88 -11.03
N HIS A 489 -4.64 2.03 -10.14
CA HIS A 489 -5.66 1.00 -10.43
C HIS A 489 -6.95 1.61 -11.05
N SER A 490 -7.28 2.84 -10.64
CA SER A 490 -8.40 3.62 -11.19
C SER A 490 -8.04 4.40 -12.47
N ASN A 491 -6.76 4.40 -12.87
CA ASN A 491 -6.17 5.24 -13.89
C ASN A 491 -6.39 6.76 -13.66
N ASP A 492 -6.54 7.16 -12.40
CA ASP A 492 -6.85 8.54 -11.97
C ASP A 492 -5.59 9.39 -11.77
N PRO A 493 -5.27 10.33 -12.68
CA PRO A 493 -4.10 11.19 -12.54
C PRO A 493 -4.25 12.19 -11.38
N ILE A 494 -5.47 12.47 -10.91
CA ILE A 494 -5.74 13.45 -9.85
C ILE A 494 -5.50 12.84 -8.47
N GLY A 495 -6.10 11.68 -8.18
CA GLY A 495 -5.80 10.92 -6.98
C GLY A 495 -4.30 10.58 -6.89
N HIS A 496 -3.71 10.11 -7.99
CA HIS A 496 -2.31 9.69 -8.04
C HIS A 496 -1.36 10.87 -7.78
N LEU A 497 -1.60 12.03 -8.41
CA LEU A 497 -0.78 13.23 -8.19
C LEU A 497 -0.79 13.69 -6.72
N TYR A 498 -1.97 13.83 -6.12
CA TYR A 498 -2.08 14.41 -4.78
C TYR A 498 -1.54 13.50 -3.68
N ASP A 499 -1.72 12.18 -3.77
CA ASP A 499 -1.10 11.25 -2.81
C ASP A 499 0.42 11.10 -3.02
N ILE A 500 0.94 11.27 -4.24
CA ILE A 500 2.39 11.41 -4.46
C ILE A 500 2.92 12.68 -3.79
N LEU A 501 2.25 13.83 -3.95
CA LEU A 501 2.64 15.08 -3.28
C LEU A 501 2.60 14.94 -1.73
N ALA A 502 1.61 14.23 -1.19
CA ALA A 502 1.52 13.88 0.23
C ALA A 502 2.68 12.97 0.69
N TYR A 503 3.06 11.98 -0.12
CA TYR A 503 4.19 11.11 0.17
C TYR A 503 5.52 11.88 0.13
N GLN A 504 5.75 12.73 -0.88
CA GLN A 504 6.93 13.58 -0.99
C GLN A 504 7.05 14.56 0.20
N GLU A 505 5.96 15.19 0.64
CA GLU A 505 5.95 16.03 1.85
C GLU A 505 6.15 15.22 3.15
N THR A 506 5.76 13.95 3.17
CA THR A 506 6.09 13.01 4.24
C THR A 506 7.58 12.68 4.21
N VAL A 507 8.16 12.37 3.05
CA VAL A 507 9.61 12.11 2.86
C VAL A 507 10.45 13.29 3.33
N ARG A 508 10.11 14.54 2.95
CA ARG A 508 10.78 15.75 3.49
C ARG A 508 10.72 15.78 5.01
N THR A 509 9.53 15.58 5.58
CA THR A 509 9.29 15.63 7.03
C THR A 509 10.06 14.55 7.80
N VAL A 510 10.13 13.33 7.25
CA VAL A 510 10.93 12.22 7.78
C VAL A 510 12.42 12.54 7.66
N LYS A 511 12.91 12.99 6.50
CA LYS A 511 14.33 13.33 6.28
C LYS A 511 14.82 14.43 7.24
N THR A 512 14.04 15.49 7.44
CA THR A 512 14.33 16.54 8.45
C THR A 512 14.39 15.96 9.87
N TRP A 513 13.54 14.98 10.19
CA TRP A 513 13.60 14.29 11.48
C TRP A 513 14.85 13.40 11.62
N VAL A 514 15.24 12.70 10.56
CA VAL A 514 16.47 11.89 10.48
C VAL A 514 17.72 12.77 10.69
N ASP A 515 17.74 13.99 10.13
CA ASP A 515 18.82 14.97 10.34
C ASP A 515 18.97 15.34 11.83
N GLU A 516 17.88 15.79 12.46
CA GLU A 516 17.90 16.23 13.86
C GLU A 516 18.13 15.05 14.83
N ALA A 517 17.68 13.85 14.51
CA ALA A 517 17.98 12.64 15.28
C ALA A 517 19.48 12.29 15.24
N ASN A 518 20.09 12.23 14.05
CA ASN A 518 21.53 11.97 13.92
C ASN A 518 22.38 13.06 14.59
N LYS A 519 22.01 14.33 14.41
CA LYS A 519 22.61 15.51 15.04
C LYS A 519 22.49 15.49 16.58
N ALA A 520 21.43 14.89 17.12
CA ALA A 520 21.27 14.62 18.56
C ALA A 520 22.02 13.37 19.06
N GLY A 521 22.87 12.75 18.23
CA GLY A 521 23.63 11.55 18.57
C GLY A 521 22.80 10.26 18.59
N TRP A 522 21.69 10.23 17.85
CA TRP A 522 20.82 9.06 17.71
C TRP A 522 20.90 8.50 16.28
N PRO A 523 21.74 7.47 16.04
CA PRO A 523 21.93 6.88 14.71
C PRO A 523 20.59 6.52 14.07
N THR A 524 20.32 7.09 12.90
CA THR A 524 19.02 6.98 12.24
C THR A 524 19.22 6.91 10.75
N LEU A 525 18.58 5.93 10.09
CA LEU A 525 18.46 5.88 8.64
C LEU A 525 17.00 5.73 8.21
N MET A 526 16.73 6.18 6.99
CA MET A 526 15.50 5.92 6.26
C MET A 526 15.79 5.26 4.91
N ILE A 527 14.89 4.40 4.47
CA ILE A 527 14.83 3.82 3.13
C ILE A 527 13.47 4.20 2.56
N SER A 528 13.39 4.55 1.29
CA SER A 528 12.11 4.65 0.56
C SER A 528 12.18 3.78 -0.68
N VAL A 529 11.14 2.99 -0.93
CA VAL A 529 11.03 2.08 -2.06
C VAL A 529 9.55 1.82 -2.36
N SER A 530 9.23 1.37 -3.57
CA SER A 530 7.91 0.78 -3.84
C SER A 530 7.98 -0.75 -3.78
N ASP A 531 6.84 -1.41 -3.60
CA ASP A 531 6.67 -2.84 -3.82
C ASP A 531 6.43 -3.20 -5.31
N HIS A 532 5.76 -2.34 -6.08
CA HIS A 532 5.55 -2.47 -7.54
C HIS A 532 5.27 -1.11 -8.23
N GLU A 533 5.09 -1.10 -9.55
CA GLU A 533 4.45 0.00 -10.28
C GLU A 533 3.01 -0.39 -10.61
N THR A 534 2.07 0.55 -10.56
CA THR A 534 0.66 0.32 -10.91
C THR A 534 0.19 1.19 -12.07
N GLY A 535 -0.66 0.62 -12.93
CA GLY A 535 -1.30 1.28 -14.08
C GLY A 535 -0.48 1.27 -15.37
N GLY A 536 0.85 1.08 -15.29
CA GLY A 536 1.74 1.18 -16.43
C GLY A 536 1.66 2.57 -17.07
N LEU A 537 1.96 3.60 -16.25
CA LEU A 537 1.79 5.02 -16.55
C LEU A 537 2.79 5.50 -17.63
N THR A 538 2.31 6.22 -18.64
CA THR A 538 3.15 6.87 -19.65
C THR A 538 2.90 8.38 -19.71
N LEU A 539 3.98 9.17 -19.66
CA LEU A 539 3.97 10.59 -20.00
C LEU A 539 3.98 10.72 -21.52
N GLY A 540 2.91 11.28 -22.09
CA GLY A 540 2.62 11.19 -23.51
C GLY A 540 1.63 10.07 -23.84
N ARG A 541 0.66 10.37 -24.71
CA ARG A 541 -0.39 9.45 -25.16
C ARG A 541 -0.86 9.77 -26.57
N GLN A 542 -0.84 8.76 -27.44
CA GLN A 542 -1.49 8.88 -28.75
C GLN A 542 -3.02 8.93 -28.60
N LEU A 543 -3.64 10.00 -29.10
CA LEU A 543 -5.10 10.18 -29.06
C LEU A 543 -5.84 9.72 -30.32
N ASP A 544 -5.18 9.80 -31.48
CA ASP A 544 -5.64 9.25 -32.77
C ASP A 544 -4.49 8.45 -33.43
N PRO A 545 -4.63 7.14 -33.68
CA PRO A 545 -3.58 6.31 -34.29
C PRO A 545 -3.32 6.64 -35.78
N LYS A 546 -4.11 7.52 -36.41
CA LYS A 546 -3.93 7.94 -37.82
C LYS A 546 -3.12 9.22 -37.97
N VAL A 547 -2.89 9.96 -36.89
CA VAL A 547 -2.12 11.22 -36.87
C VAL A 547 -0.70 10.94 -36.41
N TYR A 548 0.30 11.68 -36.92
CA TYR A 548 1.68 11.55 -36.44
C TYR A 548 1.77 11.83 -34.92
N PRO A 549 2.60 11.11 -34.15
CA PRO A 549 2.63 11.27 -32.71
C PRO A 549 2.97 12.69 -32.22
N THR A 550 2.15 13.16 -31.28
CA THR A 550 2.37 14.44 -30.60
C THR A 550 3.16 14.19 -29.32
N TYR A 551 4.35 14.77 -29.20
CA TYR A 551 5.18 14.63 -28.00
C TYR A 551 4.72 15.65 -26.94
N ALA A 552 3.59 15.38 -26.30
CA ALA A 552 2.97 16.29 -25.34
C ALA A 552 2.47 15.60 -24.07
N TRP A 553 2.59 16.35 -22.99
CA TRP A 553 2.09 16.08 -21.65
C TRP A 553 1.67 17.45 -21.09
N TYR A 554 0.43 17.56 -20.58
CA TYR A 554 -0.20 18.83 -20.20
C TYR A 554 -0.61 18.85 -18.72
N PRO A 555 0.36 18.97 -17.78
CA PRO A 555 0.08 19.04 -16.35
C PRO A 555 -0.87 20.18 -15.93
N GLU A 556 -0.99 21.25 -16.72
CA GLU A 556 -1.97 22.34 -16.50
C GLU A 556 -3.43 21.86 -16.41
N THR A 557 -3.76 20.76 -17.08
CA THR A 557 -5.12 20.20 -17.06
C THR A 557 -5.55 19.71 -15.68
N LEU A 558 -4.60 19.35 -14.81
CA LEU A 558 -4.88 18.79 -13.48
C LEU A 558 -5.12 19.87 -12.41
N LEU A 559 -4.80 21.15 -12.69
CA LEU A 559 -4.91 22.26 -11.73
C LEU A 559 -6.35 22.50 -11.24
N ASN A 560 -7.31 22.27 -12.13
CA ASN A 560 -8.70 22.69 -11.94
C ASN A 560 -9.55 21.68 -11.18
N SER A 561 -9.11 20.41 -11.09
CA SER A 561 -9.79 19.32 -10.42
C SER A 561 -9.86 19.53 -8.90
N THR A 562 -10.94 19.06 -8.27
CA THR A 562 -11.20 19.27 -6.84
C THR A 562 -11.37 17.98 -6.03
N GLY A 563 -11.49 16.81 -6.65
CA GLY A 563 -11.56 15.52 -5.98
C GLY A 563 -11.18 14.36 -6.91
N SER A 564 -10.98 13.18 -6.33
CA SER A 564 -10.67 11.94 -7.06
C SER A 564 -11.87 11.42 -7.85
N VAL A 565 -11.62 10.53 -8.81
CA VAL A 565 -12.73 9.86 -9.54
C VAL A 565 -13.54 8.94 -8.64
N GLU A 566 -12.98 8.40 -7.55
CA GLU A 566 -13.68 7.61 -6.54
C GLU A 566 -14.71 8.48 -5.81
N HIS A 567 -14.27 9.63 -5.28
CA HIS A 567 -15.14 10.60 -4.61
C HIS A 567 -16.22 11.16 -5.54
N LEU A 568 -15.87 11.52 -6.77
CA LEU A 568 -16.83 12.04 -7.75
C LEU A 568 -17.84 10.97 -8.19
N THR A 569 -17.42 9.71 -8.34
CA THR A 569 -18.32 8.56 -8.58
C THR A 569 -19.30 8.37 -7.42
N GLU A 570 -18.81 8.44 -6.18
CA GLU A 570 -19.64 8.29 -4.98
C GLU A 570 -20.61 9.47 -4.79
N ARG A 571 -20.23 10.71 -5.15
CA ARG A 571 -21.16 11.85 -5.23
C ARG A 571 -22.33 11.58 -6.18
N ILE A 572 -22.08 11.01 -7.37
CA ILE A 572 -23.15 10.66 -8.32
C ILE A 572 -24.02 9.52 -7.78
N LYS A 573 -23.41 8.49 -7.17
CA LYS A 573 -24.12 7.38 -6.56
C LYS A 573 -25.10 7.85 -5.48
N ASN A 574 -24.65 8.71 -4.57
CA ASN A 574 -25.52 9.26 -3.52
C ASN A 574 -26.61 10.18 -4.10
N PHE A 575 -26.30 11.04 -5.08
CA PHE A 575 -27.31 11.83 -5.78
C PHE A 575 -28.41 10.95 -6.42
N LYS A 576 -28.05 9.80 -7.03
CA LYS A 576 -29.02 8.84 -7.56
C LYS A 576 -29.88 8.21 -6.45
N LEU A 577 -29.27 7.82 -5.33
CA LEU A 577 -29.94 7.19 -4.19
C LEU A 577 -30.92 8.13 -3.48
N ASP A 578 -30.55 9.39 -3.24
CA ASP A 578 -31.40 10.34 -2.53
C ASP A 578 -32.56 10.87 -3.38
N ASN A 579 -32.37 10.98 -4.70
CA ASN A 579 -33.48 11.18 -5.63
C ASN A 579 -34.43 9.98 -5.63
N HIS A 580 -33.93 8.74 -5.57
CA HIS A 580 -34.78 7.55 -5.45
C HIS A 580 -35.57 7.55 -4.13
N ARG A 581 -34.91 7.79 -2.99
CA ARG A 581 -35.54 7.90 -1.65
C ARG A 581 -36.65 8.96 -1.63
N SER A 582 -36.35 10.16 -2.13
CA SER A 582 -37.30 11.28 -2.20
C SER A 582 -38.56 10.94 -3.00
N ARG A 583 -38.40 10.18 -4.09
CA ARG A 583 -39.52 9.72 -4.93
C ARG A 583 -40.34 8.61 -4.27
N VAL A 584 -39.71 7.69 -3.54
CA VAL A 584 -40.41 6.65 -2.77
C VAL A 584 -41.25 7.31 -1.68
N ALA A 585 -40.68 8.22 -0.88
CA ALA A 585 -41.41 8.96 0.15
C ALA A 585 -42.60 9.74 -0.44
N LYS A 586 -42.41 10.45 -1.56
CA LYS A 586 -43.46 11.23 -2.23
C LYS A 586 -44.55 10.38 -2.90
N ARG A 587 -44.25 9.14 -3.31
CA ARG A 587 -45.27 8.14 -3.70
C ARG A 587 -46.03 7.62 -2.49
N GLN A 588 -45.34 7.38 -1.38
CA GLN A 588 -45.96 6.86 -0.15
C GLN A 588 -46.91 7.89 0.52
N SER A 589 -46.69 9.19 0.29
CA SER A 589 -47.61 10.26 0.70
C SER A 589 -48.77 10.53 -0.27
N THR A 590 -48.77 9.95 -1.48
CA THR A 590 -49.66 10.40 -2.57
C THR A 590 -50.16 9.23 -3.41
N ILE A 591 -51.44 8.85 -3.24
CA ILE A 591 -52.09 7.80 -4.04
C ILE A 591 -52.47 8.37 -5.42
N SER A 592 -51.49 8.51 -6.30
CA SER A 592 -51.69 8.74 -7.72
C SER A 592 -50.55 8.13 -8.55
N SER A 593 -50.92 7.33 -9.55
CA SER A 593 -49.98 6.57 -10.39
C SER A 593 -49.50 7.39 -11.59
N THR A 594 -48.19 7.44 -11.83
CA THR A 594 -47.48 7.22 -13.13
C THR A 594 -46.01 7.62 -13.02
N GLY A 595 -45.21 7.34 -14.06
CA GLY A 595 -43.83 7.84 -14.21
C GLY A 595 -42.76 7.09 -13.41
N ASN A 596 -42.07 6.15 -14.05
CA ASN A 596 -40.92 5.42 -13.46
C ASN A 596 -39.56 5.80 -14.07
N THR A 597 -39.51 6.89 -14.84
CA THR A 597 -38.30 7.51 -15.38
C THR A 597 -37.55 8.28 -14.30
N THR A 598 -36.24 8.07 -14.16
CA THR A 598 -35.32 8.94 -13.39
C THR A 598 -35.52 10.42 -13.78
N ASP A 599 -35.24 11.36 -12.89
CA ASP A 599 -35.14 12.77 -13.32
C ASP A 599 -33.82 12.95 -14.09
N LEU A 600 -33.88 12.67 -15.39
CA LEU A 600 -32.73 12.77 -16.30
C LEU A 600 -32.25 14.21 -16.46
N THR A 601 -33.13 15.20 -16.31
CA THR A 601 -32.77 16.62 -16.36
C THR A 601 -31.96 17.01 -15.12
N GLY A 602 -32.43 16.62 -13.93
CA GLY A 602 -31.71 16.80 -12.67
C GLY A 602 -30.37 16.08 -12.64
N LEU A 603 -30.32 14.81 -13.04
CA LEU A 603 -29.08 14.02 -13.09
C LEU A 603 -28.08 14.57 -14.11
N ARG A 604 -28.53 14.93 -15.32
CA ARG A 604 -27.68 15.54 -16.35
C ARG A 604 -27.09 16.86 -15.88
N LYS A 605 -27.87 17.72 -15.21
CA LYS A 605 -27.38 18.97 -14.63
C LYS A 605 -26.34 18.71 -13.55
N PHE A 606 -26.58 17.75 -12.65
CA PHE A 606 -25.62 17.37 -11.61
C PHE A 606 -24.28 16.89 -12.20
N VAL A 607 -24.31 15.94 -13.14
CA VAL A 607 -23.08 15.42 -13.78
C VAL A 607 -22.32 16.54 -14.50
N VAL A 608 -23.01 17.43 -15.21
CA VAL A 608 -22.36 18.55 -15.93
C VAL A 608 -21.76 19.58 -14.99
N ASP A 609 -22.52 20.10 -14.02
CA ASP A 609 -22.06 21.25 -13.21
C ASP A 609 -21.23 20.81 -12.00
N GLU A 610 -21.63 19.76 -11.28
CA GLU A 610 -20.97 19.33 -10.04
C GLU A 610 -19.79 18.39 -10.27
N ILE A 611 -19.82 17.56 -11.32
CA ILE A 611 -18.81 16.52 -11.56
C ILE A 611 -17.85 16.90 -12.67
N PHE A 612 -18.32 17.28 -13.87
CA PHE A 612 -17.42 17.66 -14.95
C PHE A 612 -16.76 19.02 -14.66
N LYS A 613 -17.54 20.09 -14.49
CA LYS A 613 -17.00 21.44 -14.26
C LYS A 613 -16.45 21.64 -12.84
N GLY A 614 -17.22 21.24 -11.82
CA GLY A 614 -16.83 21.38 -10.42
C GLY A 614 -15.77 20.38 -9.97
N GLY A 615 -15.98 19.10 -10.28
CA GLY A 615 -15.13 17.97 -9.87
C GLY A 615 -13.85 17.83 -10.67
N LEU A 616 -13.94 17.50 -11.96
CA LEU A 616 -12.80 17.29 -12.85
C LEU A 616 -12.20 18.61 -13.39
N GLY A 617 -12.90 19.74 -13.26
CA GLY A 617 -12.44 21.03 -13.79
C GLY A 617 -12.68 21.24 -15.29
N LEU A 618 -13.41 20.33 -15.95
CA LEU A 618 -13.56 20.26 -17.41
C LEU A 618 -14.76 21.07 -17.90
N ASN A 619 -14.55 21.88 -18.94
CA ASN A 619 -15.57 22.74 -19.57
C ASN A 619 -15.81 22.40 -21.05
N ASP A 620 -14.92 21.58 -21.62
CA ASP A 620 -14.79 21.17 -23.02
C ASP A 620 -15.22 19.69 -23.21
N PHE A 621 -16.11 19.19 -22.36
CA PHE A 621 -16.61 17.82 -22.44
C PHE A 621 -17.54 17.62 -23.65
N SER A 622 -17.43 16.46 -24.31
CA SER A 622 -18.28 16.14 -25.45
C SER A 622 -19.67 15.66 -25.02
N GLY A 623 -20.63 15.66 -25.96
CA GLY A 623 -21.92 15.02 -25.73
C GLY A 623 -21.80 13.52 -25.46
N GLU A 624 -20.84 12.84 -26.11
CA GLU A 624 -20.58 11.41 -25.96
C GLU A 624 -20.02 11.09 -24.57
N GLU A 625 -19.11 11.92 -24.05
CA GLU A 625 -18.58 11.80 -22.68
C GLU A 625 -19.70 11.92 -21.62
N LEU A 626 -20.70 12.78 -21.88
CA LEU A 626 -21.87 12.95 -21.03
C LEU A 626 -22.87 11.78 -21.13
N GLU A 627 -23.28 11.38 -22.33
CA GLU A 627 -24.24 10.27 -22.49
C GLU A 627 -23.65 8.94 -22.00
N MET A 628 -22.35 8.69 -22.20
CA MET A 628 -21.68 7.50 -21.67
C MET A 628 -21.68 7.50 -20.13
N SER A 629 -21.37 8.65 -19.51
CA SER A 629 -21.46 8.81 -18.05
C SER A 629 -22.88 8.53 -17.54
N LEU A 630 -23.90 9.11 -18.17
CA LEU A 630 -25.29 8.90 -17.79
C LEU A 630 -25.72 7.43 -17.92
N LYS A 631 -25.36 6.77 -19.03
CA LYS A 631 -25.63 5.34 -19.28
C LYS A 631 -25.02 4.44 -18.20
N LEU A 632 -23.76 4.69 -17.82
CA LEU A 632 -23.07 3.95 -16.75
C LEU A 632 -23.74 4.17 -15.39
N VAL A 633 -24.09 5.42 -15.07
CA VAL A 633 -24.85 5.78 -13.86
C VAL A 633 -26.21 5.09 -13.83
N GLU A 634 -26.96 5.05 -14.93
CA GLU A 634 -28.24 4.36 -15.01
C GLU A 634 -28.10 2.85 -14.74
N GLY A 635 -27.12 2.21 -15.39
CA GLY A 635 -26.78 0.80 -15.20
C GLY A 635 -26.27 0.43 -13.80
N ASN A 636 -25.86 1.42 -12.98
CA ASN A 636 -25.14 1.24 -11.71
C ASN A 636 -23.70 0.71 -11.89
N ASP A 637 -23.12 0.89 -13.08
CA ASP A 637 -21.75 0.50 -13.38
C ASP A 637 -20.76 1.58 -12.93
N TYR A 638 -20.61 1.69 -11.61
CA TYR A 638 -19.78 2.70 -10.98
C TYR A 638 -18.27 2.46 -11.19
N LEU A 639 -17.85 1.23 -11.52
CA LEU A 639 -16.45 0.93 -11.81
C LEU A 639 -16.06 1.49 -13.19
N ASN A 640 -16.82 1.15 -14.24
CA ASN A 640 -16.56 1.73 -15.56
C ASN A 640 -16.86 3.23 -15.61
N LEU A 641 -17.74 3.77 -14.74
CA LEU A 641 -17.90 5.22 -14.56
C LEU A 641 -16.61 5.86 -14.03
N SER A 642 -16.00 5.29 -12.98
CA SER A 642 -14.73 5.76 -12.43
C SER A 642 -13.64 5.79 -13.52
N TYR A 643 -13.46 4.68 -14.25
CA TYR A 643 -12.51 4.58 -15.35
C TYR A 643 -12.80 5.55 -16.51
N HIS A 644 -14.08 5.82 -16.82
CA HIS A 644 -14.48 6.79 -17.83
C HIS A 644 -14.13 8.22 -17.41
N LEU A 645 -14.47 8.62 -16.18
CA LEU A 645 -14.12 9.93 -15.62
C LEU A 645 -12.60 10.15 -15.58
N ALA A 646 -11.84 9.12 -15.19
CA ALA A 646 -10.37 9.13 -15.20
C ALA A 646 -9.82 9.33 -16.63
N ASN A 647 -10.32 8.55 -17.58
CA ASN A 647 -9.93 8.64 -18.98
C ASN A 647 -10.30 10.01 -19.61
N MET A 648 -11.40 10.65 -19.22
CA MET A 648 -11.75 12.01 -19.68
C MET A 648 -10.65 13.03 -19.36
N ILE A 649 -10.05 12.97 -18.17
CA ILE A 649 -8.97 13.88 -17.78
C ILE A 649 -7.60 13.41 -18.30
N SER A 650 -7.28 12.10 -18.23
CA SER A 650 -6.03 11.56 -18.80
C SER A 650 -5.88 11.82 -20.30
N ARG A 651 -6.98 11.82 -21.08
CA ARG A 651 -6.95 12.17 -22.51
C ARG A 651 -6.58 13.63 -22.76
N ARG A 652 -7.08 14.55 -21.93
CA ARG A 652 -6.79 15.99 -22.04
C ARG A 652 -5.36 16.30 -21.59
N ALA A 653 -4.94 15.65 -20.51
CA ALA A 653 -3.59 15.74 -19.99
C ALA A 653 -2.54 15.06 -20.89
N GLN A 654 -2.96 14.11 -21.74
CA GLN A 654 -2.10 13.22 -22.53
C GLN A 654 -1.18 12.32 -21.68
N VAL A 655 -1.68 11.80 -20.55
CA VAL A 655 -1.11 10.60 -19.92
C VAL A 655 -1.79 9.33 -20.43
N GLY A 656 -0.96 8.33 -20.71
CA GLY A 656 -1.38 6.97 -21.01
C GLY A 656 -1.32 6.10 -19.75
N TRP A 657 -2.14 5.06 -19.78
CA TRP A 657 -2.12 3.95 -18.83
C TRP A 657 -2.28 2.69 -19.67
N THR A 658 -1.52 1.65 -19.38
CA THR A 658 -1.49 0.42 -20.19
C THR A 658 -2.22 -0.75 -19.55
N THR A 659 -2.54 -0.65 -18.26
CA THR A 659 -3.27 -1.68 -17.50
C THR A 659 -4.17 -1.04 -16.42
N HIS A 660 -4.97 -1.86 -15.75
CA HIS A 660 -5.63 -1.53 -14.48
C HIS A 660 -5.03 -2.34 -13.31
N GLY A 661 -3.94 -3.08 -13.54
CA GLY A 661 -3.19 -3.83 -12.53
C GLY A 661 -1.78 -3.28 -12.34
N HIS A 662 -0.90 -4.07 -11.73
CA HIS A 662 0.52 -3.72 -11.58
C HIS A 662 1.32 -4.02 -12.86
N SER A 663 2.54 -3.49 -12.96
CA SER A 663 3.52 -3.85 -13.99
C SER A 663 4.82 -4.40 -13.40
N GLY A 664 5.61 -5.08 -14.22
CA GLY A 664 6.89 -5.69 -13.84
C GLY A 664 8.10 -4.74 -13.92
N VAL A 665 7.88 -3.44 -13.73
CA VAL A 665 8.93 -2.41 -13.83
C VAL A 665 9.81 -2.38 -12.58
N ASP A 666 11.13 -2.25 -12.76
CA ASP A 666 12.09 -1.94 -11.69
C ASP A 666 11.74 -0.59 -11.05
N VAL A 667 11.43 -0.59 -9.76
CA VAL A 667 11.03 0.63 -9.03
C VAL A 667 12.25 1.37 -8.47
N ASN A 668 12.12 2.67 -8.25
CA ASN A 668 13.22 3.46 -7.68
C ASN A 668 13.51 3.05 -6.22
N LEU A 669 14.80 2.97 -5.88
CA LEU A 669 15.27 2.73 -4.51
C LEU A 669 16.01 3.97 -4.01
N TYR A 670 15.55 4.49 -2.87
CA TYR A 670 16.05 5.71 -2.24
C TYR A 670 16.48 5.42 -0.79
N GLY A 671 17.46 6.16 -0.26
CA GLY A 671 17.85 6.01 1.14
C GLY A 671 18.75 7.12 1.69
N TYR A 672 18.70 7.32 3.00
CA TYR A 672 19.31 8.47 3.66
C TYR A 672 19.66 8.21 5.14
N PRO A 673 20.81 8.68 5.67
CA PRO A 673 21.93 9.30 4.95
C PRO A 673 22.65 8.29 4.04
N THR A 674 23.13 8.74 2.88
CA THR A 674 23.69 7.86 1.82
C THR A 674 24.82 6.95 2.34
N GLU A 675 25.71 7.47 3.18
CA GLU A 675 26.79 6.70 3.83
C GLU A 675 26.27 5.54 4.70
N SER A 676 25.08 5.67 5.27
CA SER A 676 24.44 4.66 6.11
C SER A 676 23.67 3.60 5.31
N VAL A 677 23.42 3.83 4.01
CA VAL A 677 22.68 2.92 3.11
C VAL A 677 23.49 2.53 1.86
N LYS A 678 24.79 2.83 1.83
CA LYS A 678 25.68 2.62 0.68
C LYS A 678 25.62 1.20 0.10
N ASP A 679 25.39 0.20 0.96
CA ASP A 679 25.39 -1.21 0.60
C ASP A 679 24.10 -1.63 -0.15
N LEU A 680 23.11 -0.73 -0.25
CA LEU A 680 21.92 -0.83 -1.12
C LEU A 680 22.09 -0.16 -2.50
N ILE A 681 23.16 0.62 -2.75
CA ILE A 681 23.37 1.31 -4.04
C ILE A 681 23.34 0.31 -5.21
N GLY A 682 22.72 0.68 -6.34
CA GLY A 682 22.59 -0.15 -7.55
C GLY A 682 21.23 -0.87 -7.69
N SER A 683 21.12 -1.84 -8.60
CA SER A 683 19.88 -2.64 -8.77
C SER A 683 19.86 -3.82 -7.80
N ARG A 684 18.84 -3.87 -6.94
CA ARG A 684 18.65 -4.86 -5.87
C ARG A 684 17.44 -5.73 -6.12
N GLU A 685 17.42 -6.97 -5.65
CA GLU A 685 16.13 -7.64 -5.40
C GLU A 685 15.48 -7.03 -4.15
N ASN A 686 14.16 -6.93 -4.10
CA ASN A 686 13.43 -6.44 -2.91
C ASN A 686 13.81 -7.17 -1.60
N VAL A 687 14.16 -8.46 -1.67
CA VAL A 687 14.67 -9.23 -0.51
C VAL A 687 15.99 -8.72 0.07
N GLU A 688 16.82 -8.00 -0.69
CA GLU A 688 18.07 -7.43 -0.18
C GLU A 688 17.82 -6.27 0.80
N ILE A 689 16.71 -5.55 0.66
CA ILE A 689 16.32 -4.46 1.56
C ILE A 689 15.94 -5.02 2.93
N GLY A 690 15.22 -6.15 2.97
CA GLY A 690 14.97 -6.88 4.22
C GLY A 690 16.26 -7.36 4.88
N LYS A 691 17.19 -7.95 4.11
CA LYS A 691 18.49 -8.41 4.63
C LYS A 691 19.35 -7.28 5.18
N PHE A 692 19.37 -6.14 4.49
CA PHE A 692 20.05 -4.93 4.96
C PHE A 692 19.48 -4.44 6.30
N ILE A 693 18.15 -4.39 6.45
CA ILE A 693 17.50 -4.03 7.73
C ILE A 693 17.88 -5.02 8.85
N VAL A 694 17.92 -6.32 8.54
CA VAL A 694 18.35 -7.36 9.49
C VAL A 694 19.80 -7.12 9.96
N GLU A 695 20.71 -6.84 9.03
CA GLU A 695 22.13 -6.62 9.31
C GLU A 695 22.37 -5.34 10.12
N VAL A 696 21.86 -4.18 9.69
CA VAL A 696 22.15 -2.91 10.38
C VAL A 696 21.56 -2.85 11.79
N MET A 697 20.38 -3.45 12.01
CA MET A 697 19.77 -3.54 13.34
C MET A 697 20.35 -4.68 14.19
N SER A 698 21.18 -5.57 13.62
CA SER A 698 21.71 -6.79 14.24
C SER A 698 20.61 -7.64 14.91
N ILE A 699 19.53 -7.88 14.16
CA ILE A 699 18.36 -8.68 14.55
C ILE A 699 18.43 -10.07 13.89
N ASP A 700 17.54 -10.98 14.28
CA ASP A 700 17.55 -12.38 13.83
C ASP A 700 16.11 -12.83 13.51
N LEU A 701 15.85 -13.11 12.23
CA LEU A 701 14.55 -13.60 11.76
C LEU A 701 14.31 -15.07 12.12
N GLU A 702 15.35 -15.91 12.16
CA GLU A 702 15.23 -17.35 12.39
C GLU A 702 14.78 -17.68 13.82
N ILE A 703 15.16 -16.86 14.80
CA ILE A 703 14.62 -16.95 16.16
C ILE A 703 13.09 -16.76 16.16
N VAL A 704 12.59 -15.78 15.40
CA VAL A 704 11.15 -15.47 15.30
C VAL A 704 10.43 -16.55 14.48
N THR A 705 10.95 -16.89 13.29
CA THR A 705 10.45 -18.00 12.44
C THR A 705 10.30 -19.29 13.23
N ARG A 706 11.31 -19.68 14.03
CA ARG A 706 11.25 -20.88 14.88
C ARG A 706 10.18 -20.75 15.96
N ASP A 707 10.09 -19.62 16.65
CA ASP A 707 9.18 -19.45 17.78
C ASP A 707 7.71 -19.38 17.31
N LEU A 708 7.45 -18.84 16.12
CA LEU A 708 6.17 -18.98 15.38
C LEU A 708 5.86 -20.44 15.05
N ASN A 709 6.78 -21.11 14.33
CA ASN A 709 6.55 -22.46 13.80
C ASN A 709 6.43 -23.53 14.90
N ARG A 710 7.01 -23.30 16.08
CA ARG A 710 6.94 -24.20 17.24
C ARG A 710 5.52 -24.64 17.60
N LEU A 711 4.52 -23.77 17.39
CA LEU A 711 3.11 -24.03 17.69
C LEU A 711 2.20 -23.85 16.47
N ALA A 712 2.73 -23.70 15.25
CA ALA A 712 1.95 -23.40 14.04
C ALA A 712 0.74 -24.32 13.85
N LYS A 713 0.86 -25.63 14.14
CA LYS A 713 -0.24 -26.62 14.09
C LYS A 713 -1.46 -26.33 14.99
N VAL A 714 -1.42 -25.29 15.82
CA VAL A 714 -2.48 -24.92 16.77
C VAL A 714 -3.20 -23.62 16.37
N TRP A 715 -2.59 -22.78 15.51
CA TRP A 715 -3.10 -21.43 15.18
C TRP A 715 -2.97 -21.05 13.70
N HIS A 716 -2.05 -21.70 12.98
CA HIS A 716 -1.82 -21.49 11.56
C HIS A 716 -2.49 -22.59 10.74
N MET A 717 -3.12 -22.20 9.65
CA MET A 717 -3.74 -23.11 8.70
C MET A 717 -2.77 -23.29 7.54
N THR A 718 -2.05 -24.40 7.54
CA THR A 718 -1.50 -24.97 6.30
C THR A 718 -2.58 -25.88 5.75
N GLU A 719 -3.18 -25.56 4.60
CA GLU A 719 -4.20 -26.45 4.02
C GLU A 719 -3.58 -27.79 3.61
N ASP A 720 -4.38 -28.86 3.71
CA ASP A 720 -3.92 -30.17 3.27
C ASP A 720 -3.76 -30.17 1.74
N THR A 721 -2.76 -30.89 1.24
CA THR A 721 -2.02 -30.58 -0.02
C THR A 721 -2.82 -30.67 -1.34
N LYS A 722 -4.14 -30.81 -1.30
CA LYS A 722 -5.05 -30.88 -2.46
C LYS A 722 -5.62 -29.52 -2.89
N GLU A 723 -5.89 -28.58 -1.99
CA GLU A 723 -6.23 -27.19 -2.38
C GLU A 723 -4.99 -26.47 -2.95
N LEU A 724 -3.79 -27.03 -2.80
CA LEU A 724 -2.56 -26.52 -3.40
C LEU A 724 -2.60 -26.56 -4.94
N GLU A 725 -3.37 -27.45 -5.58
CA GLU A 725 -3.62 -27.38 -7.03
C GLU A 725 -4.50 -26.17 -7.42
N LYS A 726 -5.41 -25.78 -6.54
CA LYS A 726 -6.37 -24.67 -6.69
C LYS A 726 -5.77 -23.30 -6.33
N TYR A 727 -4.75 -23.27 -5.46
CA TYR A 727 -3.86 -22.11 -5.36
C TYR A 727 -2.82 -22.06 -6.50
N ASN A 728 -2.55 -23.19 -7.19
CA ASN A 728 -1.96 -23.16 -8.53
C ASN A 728 -2.98 -22.76 -9.63
N GLU A 729 -4.30 -22.78 -9.37
CA GLU A 729 -5.31 -22.09 -10.20
C GLU A 729 -5.25 -20.54 -10.08
N LEU A 730 -4.35 -19.98 -9.24
CA LEU A 730 -3.83 -18.60 -9.43
C LEU A 730 -3.11 -18.40 -10.77
N LYS A 731 -3.01 -19.45 -11.60
CA LYS A 731 -3.11 -19.41 -13.07
C LYS A 731 -3.99 -18.29 -13.65
N HIS A 732 -5.02 -17.82 -12.95
CA HIS A 732 -5.75 -16.59 -13.32
C HIS A 732 -4.86 -15.33 -13.48
N TYR A 733 -3.60 -15.35 -13.01
CA TYR A 733 -2.58 -14.33 -13.25
C TYR A 733 -1.44 -14.77 -14.20
N SER A 734 -1.53 -15.95 -14.83
CA SER A 734 -0.49 -16.48 -15.75
C SER A 734 -1.02 -17.22 -16.99
N HIS A 735 -2.31 -17.16 -17.29
CA HIS A 735 -2.90 -17.73 -18.51
C HIS A 735 -2.65 -16.84 -19.76
N GLU A 736 -1.91 -17.41 -20.70
CA GLU A 736 -2.05 -17.27 -22.17
C GLU A 736 -1.98 -15.86 -22.79
N PHE A 737 -0.82 -15.58 -23.39
CA PHE A 737 -0.61 -14.65 -24.51
C PHE A 737 -0.88 -15.35 -25.85
#